data_AF-A0A7Y8JQG9-F1
#
_entry.id   AF-A0A7Y8JQG9-F1
#
_cell.length_a   1.000
_cell.length_b   1.000
_cell.length_c   1.000
_cell.angle_alpha   90.00
_cell.angle_beta   90.00
_cell.angle_gamma   90.00
#
_symmetry.space_group_name_H-M   'P 1'
#
loop_
_entity.id
_entity.type
_entity.pdbx_description
1 polymer ?
#
loop_
_entity_poly.entity_id
_entity_poly.type
_entity_poly.pdbx_seq_one_letter_code
_entity_poly.pdbx_strand_id
1 'polypeptide(L)'
;MLQWLATGTAPNKPLPNDAAITPFIKMYKEAINEPALRAWIKSAGLTPSSVQIFSDSVVGTVLRDGTQTSMRFSTTDGSGWGLVSARVSALQKILSPNDLGMSIDIGTTPQVISRNVQLDFYGVRQPRTEQAAPQLGARLKRDGWPKKSQAQCSEWAEQSKRQKQVRDDNAVRAFLSFQLQSLLEGKQEDDTLELDKLIVVAGPASTLAQRSKQPRERLLQFLGSPAFKAFLDKAGLEEPARAKYRLSEGELQQSNGAAQWVSLQRYFDDEVEKVSAAGSAEQQQAARTMKSEFDQLVMLSNETGNALYSTPIYDARQALKHYALDVPQTAGKLRATLELLGNQFPPPPLAGNYAGMTPYGQAPGALPAQAKAKLKGFSTQAMALFKDFSPAPSGVQSYPDPDRQLAAFFDSPKAIMLAEKIAKALKLFAVADGQALPRAERYQLLATALKLSVNGPLPGLPGTVAGYEVYQPGNLGRTLKEVRADVEKHLESKRVDPKVSALMAHLYLAQSAPEMLIKIDPAVAADTHPLLNQNPENIKVGSTGWMNMRVACAMASDSRLEFKQAMALVRLDAPGPNQEMLIKSMGRQPLLDWGAMSGLYPATRDRQYSEENYQAASQVFIQRETQTREALDTLMSEPPTQTSLLVKQLALLFPEMTEEEIRNIKLAGHPDLGNAAGPHIAGPYEHTPKLLTDVILLNQAERLPLLGREDSWTLGVTIHPNVPLETFKERLKQLPMIEPLVAPAVDKYIADTRAAHATTLKLMFAQLPLKQRTELESSEEIQFYTLRKETGDDIEEDKRQASTIEKSKGAQGLLMRFKMRELGPRYEFYEVFPNSMTMVHRPDLPNDLKVGGTITEVFEPYGRYLESKGKFHQGTTLPFDFEAYSSGAAPRPDAKSELILEPHGEPLQGTANDPGQIPDTFASSTVSAVVEKLLAHSFDGNRDARIAHANQPTALHRAVFPNTPPIFSAENGRLILGLIPFVGAIADLVEGKIASGLQGLVIDVASFLATGGLAGLKTVGTGLKMLIPFSSKPFTVAGLKAGGTFVRGLLNPLENLPSILRAGPKLVNGVKKVITGQTVKLGGDIYMPAKMHEQWRWSVGAAEAALASGPGRTAGQWPGARKGFSANREVDAVQKNGSWYEINPMSHRPEGAPLEQFTPKLS
;
A
#
# COMPACT_ATOMS: atom_id res chain seq x y z
N MET A 1 8.69 49.96 9.92
CA MET A 1 7.99 49.79 8.62
C MET A 1 7.93 51.07 7.80
N LEU A 2 7.31 52.16 8.28
CA LEU A 2 7.21 53.42 7.51
C LEU A 2 8.57 53.95 7.04
N GLN A 3 9.58 53.89 7.91
CA GLN A 3 10.97 54.22 7.54
C GLN A 3 11.49 53.30 6.42
N TRP A 4 11.26 51.99 6.52
CA TRP A 4 11.68 51.02 5.48
C TRP A 4 11.00 51.23 4.13
N LEU A 5 9.73 51.63 4.13
CA LEU A 5 9.00 52.01 2.91
C LEU A 5 9.53 53.32 2.29
N ALA A 6 10.07 54.22 3.11
CA ALA A 6 10.62 55.50 2.65
C ALA A 6 12.07 55.42 2.19
N THR A 7 12.92 54.64 2.88
CA THR A 7 14.37 54.62 2.67
C THR A 7 14.86 53.38 1.92
N GLY A 8 14.03 52.34 1.77
CA GLY A 8 14.45 51.03 1.25
C GLY A 8 15.31 50.21 2.22
N THR A 9 15.78 50.81 3.32
CA THR A 9 16.65 50.19 4.33
C THR A 9 15.87 49.75 5.57
N ALA A 10 16.21 48.56 6.09
CA ALA A 10 15.58 48.03 7.29
C ALA A 10 15.94 48.87 8.53
N PRO A 11 15.01 49.10 9.48
CA PRO A 11 15.27 49.91 10.67
C PRO A 11 16.15 49.16 11.70
N ASN A 12 16.98 49.90 12.44
CA ASN A 12 17.88 49.38 13.49
C ASN A 12 17.17 48.71 14.68
N LYS A 13 15.89 49.05 14.94
CA LYS A 13 15.08 48.37 15.97
C LYS A 13 14.27 47.22 15.34
N PRO A 14 14.39 45.98 15.85
CA PRO A 14 13.54 44.88 15.45
C PRO A 14 12.06 45.13 15.82
N LEU A 15 11.15 44.36 15.21
CA LEU A 15 9.72 44.36 15.53
C LEU A 15 9.48 44.29 17.06
N PRO A 16 8.42 44.94 17.58
CA PRO A 16 8.04 44.81 18.98
C PRO A 16 7.88 43.34 19.42
N ASN A 17 8.30 43.01 20.64
CA ASN A 17 8.25 41.64 21.17
C ASN A 17 6.82 41.11 21.30
N ASP A 18 5.85 42.00 21.47
CA ASP A 18 4.41 41.75 21.60
C ASP A 18 3.67 41.77 20.25
N ALA A 19 4.36 42.04 19.13
CA ALA A 19 3.74 42.01 17.82
C ALA A 19 3.26 40.59 17.47
N ALA A 20 2.02 40.48 16.97
CA ALA A 20 1.39 39.19 16.65
C ALA A 20 2.19 38.30 15.67
N ILE A 21 3.03 38.90 14.81
CA ILE A 21 3.88 38.18 13.87
C ILE A 21 5.11 37.53 14.54
N THR A 22 5.62 38.12 15.63
CA THR A 22 6.90 37.77 16.27
C THR A 22 7.01 36.27 16.66
N PRO A 23 5.99 35.63 17.26
CA PRO A 23 6.04 34.20 17.56
C PRO A 23 6.26 33.33 16.32
N PHE A 24 5.63 33.67 15.19
CA PHE A 24 5.76 32.93 13.94
C PHE A 24 7.14 33.09 13.32
N ILE A 25 7.73 34.29 13.39
CA ILE A 25 9.11 34.53 12.95
C ILE A 25 10.08 33.63 13.71
N LYS A 26 9.92 33.55 15.04
CA LYS A 26 10.77 32.69 15.89
C LYS A 26 10.61 31.21 15.50
N MET A 27 9.38 30.74 15.34
CA MET A 27 9.12 29.36 14.93
C MET A 27 9.66 29.06 13.53
N TYR A 28 9.60 30.02 12.59
CA TYR A 28 10.15 29.87 11.25
C TYR A 28 11.68 29.76 11.29
N LYS A 29 12.36 30.60 12.10
CA LYS A 29 13.80 30.48 12.34
C LYS A 29 14.21 29.12 12.90
N GLU A 30 13.42 28.57 13.81
CA GLU A 30 13.66 27.22 14.33
C GLU A 30 13.50 26.18 13.22
N ALA A 31 12.40 26.24 12.45
CA ALA A 31 12.10 25.28 11.38
C ALA A 31 13.14 25.27 10.25
N ILE A 32 13.63 26.44 9.79
CA ILE A 32 14.67 26.49 8.74
C ILE A 32 16.02 25.92 9.19
N ASN A 33 16.23 25.74 10.50
CA ASN A 33 17.45 25.18 11.08
C ASN A 33 17.30 23.71 11.48
N GLU A 34 16.18 23.07 11.15
CA GLU A 34 16.01 21.63 11.40
C GLU A 34 17.04 20.80 10.60
N PRO A 35 17.68 19.80 11.21
CA PRO A 35 18.73 19.02 10.57
C PRO A 35 18.28 18.35 9.26
N ALA A 36 17.07 17.78 9.22
CA ALA A 36 16.53 17.11 8.05
C ALA A 36 16.37 18.06 6.85
N LEU A 37 15.82 19.26 7.08
CA LEU A 37 15.66 20.30 6.06
C LEU A 37 17.03 20.79 5.55
N ARG A 38 17.97 21.08 6.46
CA ARG A 38 19.33 21.53 6.09
C ARG A 38 20.09 20.46 5.30
N ALA A 39 19.96 19.19 5.69
CA ALA A 39 20.54 18.06 4.97
C ALA A 39 19.96 17.92 3.56
N TRP A 40 18.63 18.04 3.42
CA TRP A 40 17.96 17.97 2.12
C TRP A 40 18.36 19.12 1.18
N ILE A 41 18.41 20.37 1.68
CA ILE A 41 18.82 21.53 0.86
C ILE A 41 20.24 21.33 0.33
N LYS A 42 21.13 20.80 1.16
CA LYS A 42 22.50 20.44 0.78
C LYS A 42 22.52 19.32 -0.25
N SER A 43 21.76 18.24 -0.07
CA SER A 43 21.70 17.12 -1.02
C SER A 43 21.09 17.52 -2.36
N ALA A 44 20.15 18.48 -2.38
CA ALA A 44 19.58 19.04 -3.59
C ALA A 44 20.55 19.97 -4.36
N GLY A 45 21.71 20.29 -3.78
CA GLY A 45 22.71 21.18 -4.40
C GLY A 45 22.29 22.66 -4.45
N LEU A 46 21.25 23.05 -3.71
CA LEU A 46 20.74 24.42 -3.68
C LEU A 46 21.70 25.34 -2.92
N THR A 47 22.04 26.49 -3.52
CA THR A 47 22.86 27.51 -2.85
C THR A 47 22.02 28.21 -1.77
N PRO A 48 22.36 28.12 -0.46
CA PRO A 48 21.47 28.58 0.60
C PRO A 48 20.97 30.03 0.49
N SER A 49 21.85 30.96 0.05
CA SER A 49 21.53 32.37 -0.15
C SER A 49 20.51 32.65 -1.26
N SER A 50 20.34 31.71 -2.20
CA SER A 50 19.38 31.79 -3.30
C SER A 50 18.01 31.18 -2.96
N VAL A 51 17.91 30.44 -1.85
CA VAL A 51 16.73 29.63 -1.57
C VAL A 51 15.56 30.49 -1.13
N GLN A 52 14.41 30.26 -1.74
CA GLN A 52 13.10 30.83 -1.44
C GLN A 52 12.10 29.70 -1.19
N ILE A 53 11.53 29.66 0.00
CA ILE A 53 10.50 28.71 0.43
C ILE A 53 9.12 29.32 0.19
N PHE A 54 8.27 28.56 -0.48
CA PHE A 54 6.85 28.82 -0.70
C PHE A 54 6.01 27.80 0.07
N SER A 55 4.69 27.99 0.08
CA SER A 55 3.76 27.15 0.85
C SER A 55 3.71 25.67 0.40
N ASP A 56 4.11 25.38 -0.83
CA ASP A 56 4.05 24.06 -1.48
C ASP A 56 5.34 23.69 -2.22
N SER A 57 6.39 24.50 -2.11
CA SER A 57 7.56 24.38 -2.96
C SER A 57 8.76 25.17 -2.45
N VAL A 58 9.92 24.89 -3.04
CA VAL A 58 11.16 25.62 -2.81
C VAL A 58 11.83 25.91 -4.13
N VAL A 59 12.42 27.10 -4.25
CA VAL A 59 13.19 27.53 -5.42
C VAL A 59 14.58 27.92 -4.96
N GLY A 60 15.61 27.59 -5.74
CA GLY A 60 16.97 28.07 -5.51
C GLY A 60 17.85 27.83 -6.72
N THR A 61 19.08 28.34 -6.70
CA THR A 61 20.06 28.13 -7.77
C THR A 61 20.99 26.98 -7.45
N VAL A 62 21.17 26.09 -8.42
CA VAL A 62 22.17 25.01 -8.40
C VAL A 62 23.28 25.36 -9.39
N LEU A 63 24.52 25.09 -9.02
CA LEU A 63 25.66 25.20 -9.92
C LEU A 63 25.82 23.86 -10.67
N ARG A 64 25.54 23.82 -11.96
CA ARG A 64 25.82 22.67 -12.85
C ARG A 64 26.76 23.12 -13.94
N ASP A 65 27.89 22.43 -14.08
CA ASP A 65 28.89 22.69 -15.13
C ASP A 65 29.33 24.16 -15.21
N GLY A 66 29.51 24.81 -14.05
CA GLY A 66 29.90 26.23 -13.96
C GLY A 66 28.77 27.25 -14.22
N THR A 67 27.55 26.80 -14.55
CA THR A 67 26.39 27.67 -14.82
C THR A 67 25.38 27.60 -13.68
N GLN A 68 24.94 28.76 -13.17
CA GLN A 68 23.85 28.83 -12.19
C GLN A 68 22.50 28.62 -12.86
N THR A 69 21.81 27.54 -12.50
CA THR A 69 20.47 27.22 -13.01
C THR A 69 19.46 27.29 -11.87
N SER A 70 18.34 28.00 -12.07
CA SER A 70 17.24 28.01 -11.10
C SER A 70 16.49 26.67 -11.14
N MET A 71 16.40 26.01 -9.99
CA MET A 71 15.64 24.78 -9.78
C MET A 71 14.47 25.04 -8.83
N ARG A 72 13.35 24.38 -9.08
CA ARG A 72 12.15 24.40 -8.24
C ARG A 72 11.78 22.96 -7.89
N PHE A 73 11.59 22.71 -6.61
CA PHE A 73 11.08 21.46 -6.07
C PHE A 73 9.70 21.69 -5.43
N SER A 74 8.78 20.73 -5.54
CA SER A 74 7.42 20.82 -5.01
C SER A 74 7.14 19.73 -3.98
N THR A 75 6.07 19.86 -3.19
CA THR A 75 5.67 18.79 -2.26
C THR A 75 5.19 17.53 -2.96
N THR A 76 4.98 17.58 -4.29
CA THR A 76 4.40 16.51 -5.09
C THR A 76 5.36 15.93 -6.12
N ASP A 77 6.52 16.52 -6.39
CA ASP A 77 7.40 16.11 -7.50
C ASP A 77 8.29 14.90 -7.22
N GLY A 78 8.15 14.29 -6.04
CA GLY A 78 8.95 13.15 -5.60
C GLY A 78 10.39 13.49 -5.17
N SER A 79 10.76 14.77 -5.11
CA SER A 79 12.11 15.20 -4.72
C SER A 79 12.46 14.97 -3.23
N GLY A 80 11.52 14.51 -2.43
CA GLY A 80 11.63 14.45 -0.97
C GLY A 80 11.37 15.80 -0.27
N TRP A 81 11.18 16.92 -0.99
CA TRP A 81 10.86 18.22 -0.38
C TRP A 81 9.62 18.15 0.52
N GLY A 82 8.58 17.42 0.09
CA GLY A 82 7.36 17.23 0.87
C GLY A 82 7.62 16.67 2.27
N LEU A 83 8.56 15.73 2.41
CA LEU A 83 8.85 15.06 3.68
C LEU A 83 9.53 15.99 4.69
N VAL A 84 10.41 16.87 4.22
CA VAL A 84 11.24 17.73 5.10
C VAL A 84 10.66 19.13 5.31
N SER A 85 9.64 19.53 4.54
CA SER A 85 9.18 20.92 4.51
C SER A 85 7.91 21.21 5.29
N ALA A 86 7.23 20.21 5.84
CA ALA A 86 5.87 20.36 6.35
C ALA A 86 5.74 21.51 7.40
N ARG A 87 6.63 21.57 8.40
CA ARG A 87 6.66 22.66 9.38
C ARG A 87 6.98 24.02 8.78
N VAL A 88 8.02 24.11 7.94
CA VAL A 88 8.43 25.40 7.35
C VAL A 88 7.39 25.93 6.36
N SER A 89 6.76 25.05 5.58
CA SER A 89 5.64 25.35 4.67
C SER A 89 4.40 25.83 5.41
N ALA A 90 4.05 25.19 6.54
CA ALA A 90 2.93 25.62 7.38
C ALA A 90 3.15 27.02 7.98
N LEU A 91 4.36 27.30 8.45
CA LEU A 91 4.72 28.62 8.98
C LEU A 91 4.81 29.68 7.88
N GLN A 92 5.32 29.30 6.70
CA GLN A 92 5.36 30.16 5.51
C GLN A 92 3.95 30.60 5.12
N LYS A 93 2.97 29.68 5.11
CA LYS A 93 1.57 29.97 4.78
C LYS A 93 0.92 30.97 5.74
N ILE A 94 1.33 30.97 7.01
CA ILE A 94 0.85 31.93 8.02
C ILE A 94 1.55 33.28 7.83
N LEU A 95 2.87 33.28 7.64
CA LEU A 95 3.70 34.48 7.56
C LEU A 95 3.49 35.25 6.25
N SER A 96 3.29 34.53 5.15
CA SER A 96 2.99 35.09 3.83
C SER A 96 1.71 34.48 3.25
N PRO A 97 0.53 34.99 3.63
CA PRO A 97 -0.76 34.50 3.12
C PRO A 97 -0.88 34.53 1.59
N ASN A 98 -0.14 35.42 0.91
CA ASN A 98 -0.09 35.52 -0.56
C ASN A 98 1.14 34.82 -1.18
N ASP A 99 1.86 34.01 -0.41
CA ASP A 99 2.93 33.11 -0.86
C ASP A 99 4.11 33.82 -1.58
N LEU A 100 4.62 34.89 -0.96
CA LEU A 100 5.62 35.79 -1.56
C LEU A 100 7.06 35.23 -1.61
N GLY A 101 7.27 33.98 -1.20
CA GLY A 101 8.59 33.38 -1.03
C GLY A 101 9.31 33.90 0.22
N MET A 102 9.93 33.00 0.97
CA MET A 102 10.68 33.32 2.20
C MET A 102 12.09 32.74 2.15
N SER A 103 13.10 33.56 2.48
CA SER A 103 14.49 33.12 2.44
C SER A 103 14.88 32.28 3.67
N ILE A 104 15.84 31.37 3.48
CA ILE A 104 16.48 30.60 4.55
C ILE A 104 17.80 31.19 5.04
N ASP A 105 18.34 32.17 4.30
CA ASP A 105 19.64 32.76 4.61
C ASP A 105 19.48 33.85 5.66
N ILE A 106 20.10 33.61 6.80
CA ILE A 106 20.13 34.53 7.93
C ILE A 106 21.44 35.31 7.78
N GLY A 107 21.45 36.28 6.87
CA GLY A 107 22.60 37.17 6.70
C GLY A 107 22.95 37.91 8.00
N THR A 108 24.05 38.67 7.98
CA THR A 108 24.56 39.48 9.11
C THR A 108 23.63 40.63 9.55
N THR A 109 22.52 40.87 8.84
CA THR A 109 21.46 41.80 9.26
C THR A 109 20.32 41.09 10.00
N PRO A 110 19.82 41.62 11.13
CA PRO A 110 19.01 40.90 12.11
C PRO A 110 17.57 40.53 11.71
N GLN A 111 17.12 40.77 10.47
CA GLN A 111 15.72 40.54 10.07
C GLN A 111 15.57 39.39 9.06
N VAL A 112 14.99 38.28 9.54
CA VAL A 112 14.73 37.03 8.80
C VAL A 112 13.54 37.13 7.83
N ILE A 113 12.75 38.21 7.89
CA ILE A 113 11.54 38.37 7.08
C ILE A 113 11.58 39.68 6.31
N SER A 114 11.30 39.60 5.00
CA SER A 114 11.27 40.73 4.08
C SER A 114 10.17 41.74 4.43
N ARG A 115 10.34 42.99 3.95
CA ARG A 115 9.33 44.06 4.07
C ARG A 115 7.98 43.61 3.57
N ASN A 116 7.96 42.93 2.43
CA ASN A 116 6.74 42.55 1.74
C ASN A 116 5.98 41.45 2.49
N VAL A 117 6.67 40.46 3.08
CA VAL A 117 6.03 39.43 3.91
C VAL A 117 5.44 40.05 5.19
N GLN A 118 6.11 41.04 5.80
CA GLN A 118 5.53 41.75 6.95
C GLN A 118 4.27 42.54 6.58
N LEU A 119 4.26 43.21 5.43
CA LEU A 119 3.06 43.90 4.92
C LEU A 119 1.94 42.89 4.64
N ASP A 120 2.28 41.77 4.03
CA ASP A 120 1.37 40.69 3.65
C ASP A 120 0.65 40.08 4.87
N PHE A 121 1.39 39.76 5.93
CA PHE A 121 0.84 39.25 7.19
C PHE A 121 -0.26 40.16 7.77
N TYR A 122 -0.04 41.48 7.71
CA TYR A 122 -1.00 42.47 8.20
C TYR A 122 -2.06 42.86 7.15
N GLY A 123 -2.12 42.18 5.99
CA GLY A 123 -3.11 42.42 4.94
C GLY A 123 -2.91 43.74 4.20
N VAL A 124 -1.68 44.26 4.18
CA VAL A 124 -1.31 45.43 3.41
C VAL A 124 -0.76 44.97 2.06
N ARG A 125 -1.38 45.42 0.97
CA ARG A 125 -0.91 45.11 -0.38
C ARG A 125 0.48 45.70 -0.60
N GLN A 126 1.43 44.85 -0.98
CA GLN A 126 2.81 45.24 -1.26
C GLN A 126 2.90 46.28 -2.40
N PRO A 127 3.92 47.16 -2.38
CA PRO A 127 4.15 48.10 -3.47
C PRO A 127 4.51 47.33 -4.75
N ARG A 128 3.97 47.75 -5.90
CA ARG A 128 4.21 47.09 -7.20
C ARG A 128 5.64 47.27 -7.70
N THR A 129 6.31 48.34 -7.26
CA THR A 129 7.69 48.70 -7.59
C THR A 129 8.32 49.39 -6.37
N GLU A 130 9.65 49.41 -6.28
CA GLU A 130 10.34 50.14 -5.19
C GLU A 130 10.01 51.64 -5.21
N GLN A 131 9.80 52.22 -6.40
CA GLN A 131 9.38 53.62 -6.56
C GLN A 131 8.00 53.90 -5.96
N ALA A 132 7.12 52.90 -5.87
CA ALA A 132 5.80 53.03 -5.26
C ALA A 132 5.82 52.82 -3.73
N ALA A 133 6.92 52.34 -3.16
CA ALA A 133 7.03 52.06 -1.73
C ALA A 133 6.88 53.33 -0.85
N PRO A 134 7.49 54.49 -1.19
CA PRO A 134 7.29 55.72 -0.41
C PRO A 134 5.85 56.21 -0.43
N GLN A 135 5.13 56.05 -1.55
CA GLN A 135 3.72 56.41 -1.67
C GLN A 135 2.83 55.54 -0.77
N LEU A 136 3.11 54.22 -0.72
CA LEU A 136 2.45 53.32 0.22
C LEU A 136 2.75 53.72 1.68
N GLY A 137 3.99 54.08 1.98
CA GLY A 137 4.40 54.59 3.29
C GLY A 137 3.63 55.84 3.70
N ALA A 138 3.55 56.84 2.81
CA ALA A 138 2.77 58.06 3.03
C ALA A 138 1.28 57.75 3.25
N ARG A 139 0.71 56.82 2.48
CA ARG A 139 -0.67 56.37 2.64
C ARG A 139 -0.91 55.72 3.99
N LEU A 140 -0.05 54.79 4.43
CA LEU A 140 -0.17 54.14 5.74
C LEU A 140 0.02 55.14 6.90
N LYS A 141 0.85 56.17 6.72
CA LYS A 141 1.03 57.23 7.71
C LYS A 141 -0.23 58.10 7.86
N ARG A 142 -0.94 58.36 6.76
CA ARG A 142 -2.18 59.15 6.73
C ARG A 142 -3.41 58.35 7.15
N ASP A 143 -3.60 57.17 6.56
CA ASP A 143 -4.81 56.35 6.68
C ASP A 143 -4.72 55.37 7.88
N GLY A 144 -3.53 55.18 8.45
CA GLY A 144 -3.25 54.16 9.45
C GLY A 144 -3.07 52.76 8.86
N TRP A 145 -2.75 51.80 9.72
CA TRP A 145 -2.73 50.39 9.34
C TRP A 145 -4.16 49.83 9.23
N PRO A 146 -4.41 48.80 8.41
CA PRO A 146 -5.69 48.11 8.40
C PRO A 146 -6.08 47.68 9.82
N LYS A 147 -7.23 48.15 10.32
CA LYS A 147 -7.72 47.77 11.65
C LYS A 147 -7.93 46.25 11.69
N LYS A 148 -7.19 45.58 12.56
CA LYS A 148 -7.38 44.15 12.85
C LYS A 148 -8.44 44.00 13.93
N SER A 149 -9.44 43.17 13.68
CA SER A 149 -10.45 42.87 14.67
C SER A 149 -9.81 42.13 15.85
N GLN A 150 -10.38 42.28 17.05
CA GLN A 150 -9.96 41.48 18.19
C GLN A 150 -10.08 39.97 17.90
N ALA A 151 -11.01 39.59 17.02
CA ALA A 151 -11.13 38.24 16.52
C ALA A 151 -9.91 37.74 15.75
N GLN A 152 -9.34 38.56 14.86
CA GLN A 152 -8.15 38.22 14.10
C GLN A 152 -6.91 38.12 15.00
N CYS A 153 -6.79 38.99 15.99
CA CYS A 153 -5.70 38.90 16.98
C CYS A 153 -5.78 37.63 17.83
N SER A 154 -6.98 37.27 18.31
CA SER A 154 -7.20 35.99 19.01
C SER A 154 -6.91 34.78 18.11
N GLU A 155 -7.26 34.86 16.83
CA GLU A 155 -6.97 33.80 15.86
C GLU A 155 -5.47 33.57 15.69
N TRP A 156 -4.66 34.63 15.55
CA TRP A 156 -3.21 34.51 15.52
C TRP A 156 -2.63 33.92 16.81
N ALA A 157 -3.15 34.30 17.97
CA ALA A 157 -2.73 33.72 19.25
C ALA A 157 -3.00 32.20 19.32
N GLU A 158 -4.20 31.77 18.92
CA GLU A 158 -4.58 30.35 18.85
C GLU A 158 -3.78 29.58 17.79
N GLN A 159 -3.52 30.17 16.62
CA GLN A 159 -2.63 29.58 15.62
C GLN A 159 -1.22 29.37 16.17
N SER A 160 -0.67 30.36 16.87
CA SER A 160 0.65 30.25 17.52
C SER A 160 0.68 29.16 18.58
N LYS A 161 -0.37 29.06 19.41
CA LYS A 161 -0.51 27.98 20.40
C LYS A 161 -0.52 26.60 19.74
N ARG A 162 -1.28 26.43 18.66
CA ARG A 162 -1.40 25.16 17.92
C ARG A 162 -0.10 24.75 17.22
N GLN A 163 0.63 25.70 16.63
CA GLN A 163 1.94 25.41 16.05
C GLN A 163 2.92 24.85 17.10
N LYS A 164 2.89 25.39 18.32
CA LYS A 164 3.67 24.85 19.45
C LYS A 164 3.16 23.48 19.90
N GLN A 165 1.84 23.28 19.93
CA GLN A 165 1.22 22.01 20.30
C GLN A 165 1.60 20.89 19.34
N VAL A 166 1.45 21.10 18.02
CA VAL A 166 1.84 20.09 17.02
C VAL A 166 3.33 19.79 17.06
N ARG A 167 4.17 20.82 17.22
CA ARG A 167 5.62 20.63 17.43
C ARG A 167 5.89 19.73 18.64
N ASP A 168 5.29 20.03 19.78
CA ASP A 168 5.52 19.26 21.01
C ASP A 168 4.92 17.85 20.92
N ASP A 169 3.81 17.65 20.21
CA ASP A 169 3.20 16.33 19.94
C ASP A 169 4.06 15.48 18.98
N ASN A 170 4.66 16.11 17.97
CA ASN A 170 5.62 15.45 17.08
C ASN A 170 6.94 15.13 17.80
N ALA A 171 7.35 15.96 18.74
CA ALA A 171 8.50 15.66 19.61
C ALA A 171 8.22 14.41 20.47
N VAL A 172 7.00 14.27 21.00
CA VAL A 172 6.58 13.04 21.71
C VAL A 172 6.64 11.83 20.77
N ARG A 173 6.20 11.96 19.53
CA ARG A 173 6.27 10.88 18.51
C ARG A 173 7.71 10.43 18.25
N ALA A 174 8.60 11.39 17.99
CA ALA A 174 10.01 11.11 17.74
C ALA A 174 10.68 10.47 18.95
N PHE A 175 10.38 10.98 20.16
CA PHE A 175 10.89 10.43 21.41
C PHE A 175 10.43 8.98 21.64
N LEU A 176 9.14 8.69 21.44
CA LEU A 176 8.58 7.33 21.54
C LEU A 176 9.23 6.40 20.52
N SER A 177 9.40 6.84 19.27
CA SER A 177 10.02 6.04 18.20
C SER A 177 11.44 5.61 18.58
N PHE A 178 12.20 6.50 19.20
CA PHE A 178 13.55 6.21 19.68
C PHE A 178 13.57 5.30 20.92
N GLN A 179 12.78 5.62 21.95
CA GLN A 179 12.78 4.87 23.22
C GLN A 179 12.21 3.46 23.09
N LEU A 180 11.19 3.27 22.26
CA LEU A 180 10.55 1.97 22.12
C LEU A 180 11.41 0.95 21.36
N GLN A 181 12.42 1.39 20.59
CA GLN A 181 13.34 0.49 19.88
C GLN A 181 14.17 -0.35 20.84
N SER A 182 14.66 0.22 21.94
CA SER A 182 15.50 -0.51 22.91
C SER A 182 14.71 -1.60 23.65
N LEU A 183 13.37 -1.50 23.74
CA LEU A 183 12.55 -2.56 24.32
C LEU A 183 12.53 -3.85 23.50
N LEU A 184 12.92 -3.80 22.22
CA LEU A 184 12.87 -4.95 21.32
C LEU A 184 14.15 -5.79 21.33
N GLU A 185 15.22 -5.31 21.96
CA GLU A 185 16.49 -6.03 22.03
C GLU A 185 16.32 -7.38 22.73
N GLY A 186 16.60 -8.46 22.00
CA GLY A 186 16.50 -9.83 22.52
C GLY A 186 15.08 -10.39 22.71
N LYS A 187 14.02 -9.67 22.33
CA LYS A 187 12.62 -10.13 22.48
C LYS A 187 12.07 -10.87 21.26
N GLN A 188 11.32 -11.94 21.50
CA GLN A 188 10.52 -12.68 20.51
C GLN A 188 9.15 -12.01 20.28
N GLU A 189 8.43 -12.36 19.21
CA GLU A 189 7.18 -11.66 18.80
C GLU A 189 6.08 -11.61 19.87
N ASP A 190 5.93 -12.68 20.66
CA ASP A 190 4.86 -12.82 21.66
C ASP A 190 5.22 -12.28 23.04
N ASP A 191 6.47 -11.83 23.24
CA ASP A 191 6.92 -11.32 24.53
C ASP A 191 6.11 -10.09 24.96
N THR A 192 5.71 -10.06 26.23
CA THR A 192 4.97 -8.96 26.83
C THR A 192 5.85 -7.71 27.03
N LEU A 193 5.19 -6.56 27.09
CA LEU A 193 5.83 -5.24 27.15
C LEU A 193 5.47 -4.49 28.43
N GLU A 194 6.48 -3.91 29.08
CA GLU A 194 6.31 -3.09 30.28
C GLU A 194 6.32 -1.59 29.93
N LEU A 195 5.35 -1.16 29.10
CA LEU A 195 5.29 0.21 28.58
C LEU A 195 5.03 1.28 29.66
N ASP A 196 4.44 0.90 30.79
CA ASP A 196 4.11 1.81 31.89
C ASP A 196 5.31 2.15 32.79
N LYS A 197 6.46 1.48 32.58
CA LYS A 197 7.75 1.78 33.23
C LYS A 197 8.60 2.78 32.43
N LEU A 198 8.29 3.00 31.16
CA LEU A 198 9.02 3.93 30.31
C LEU A 198 8.49 5.34 30.44
N ILE A 199 9.30 6.26 30.96
CA ILE A 199 8.94 7.66 31.12
C ILE A 199 9.00 8.39 29.77
N VAL A 200 7.95 9.13 29.46
CA VAL A 200 7.81 10.00 28.29
C VAL A 200 7.91 11.46 28.69
N VAL A 201 8.82 12.17 28.03
CA VAL A 201 8.93 13.64 28.17
C VAL A 201 8.00 14.30 27.15
N ALA A 202 6.90 14.87 27.64
CA ALA A 202 5.97 15.65 26.83
C ALA A 202 6.20 17.14 27.06
N GLY A 203 6.42 17.89 25.98
CA GLY A 203 6.57 19.34 26.04
C GLY A 203 5.34 20.03 26.64
N PRO A 204 5.48 21.19 27.31
CA PRO A 204 4.38 21.84 28.00
C PRO A 204 3.24 22.28 27.07
N ALA A 205 3.49 22.47 25.77
CA ALA A 205 2.45 22.79 24.80
C ALA A 205 1.77 21.54 24.21
N SER A 206 2.30 20.33 24.45
CA SER A 206 1.73 19.09 23.92
C SER A 206 0.27 18.88 24.37
N THR A 207 -0.51 18.21 23.54
CA THR A 207 -1.92 17.92 23.80
C THR A 207 -2.09 17.16 25.11
N LEU A 208 -1.24 16.14 25.34
CA LEU A 208 -1.24 15.35 26.57
C LEU A 208 -0.94 16.22 27.79
N ALA A 209 0.06 17.10 27.74
CA ALA A 209 0.41 17.94 28.87
C ALA A 209 -0.66 18.99 29.19
N GLN A 210 -1.21 19.64 28.15
CA GLN A 210 -2.28 20.62 28.29
C GLN A 210 -3.55 20.00 28.87
N ARG A 211 -3.97 18.84 28.36
CA ARG A 211 -5.16 18.12 28.84
C ARG A 211 -4.98 17.55 30.25
N SER A 212 -3.75 17.21 30.63
CA SER A 212 -3.48 16.68 31.97
C SER A 212 -3.44 17.75 33.06
N LYS A 213 -3.37 19.04 32.73
CA LYS A 213 -3.19 20.11 33.72
C LYS A 213 -4.33 20.19 34.74
N GLN A 214 -5.57 20.41 34.28
CA GLN A 214 -6.73 20.53 35.16
C GLN A 214 -7.05 19.21 35.90
N PRO A 215 -7.03 18.03 35.25
CA PRO A 215 -7.17 16.75 35.96
C PRO A 215 -6.09 16.50 37.02
N ARG A 216 -4.83 16.88 36.75
CA ARG A 216 -3.74 16.78 37.74
C ARG A 216 -3.98 17.70 38.94
N GLU A 217 -4.40 18.93 38.71
CA GLU A 217 -4.75 19.86 39.79
C GLU A 217 -5.86 19.28 40.68
N ARG A 218 -6.88 18.66 40.08
CA ARG A 218 -7.92 17.93 40.84
C ARG A 218 -7.39 16.71 41.57
N LEU A 219 -6.49 15.93 40.97
CA LEU A 219 -5.85 14.81 41.66
C LEU A 219 -5.06 15.30 42.88
N LEU A 220 -4.31 16.40 42.75
CA LEU A 220 -3.58 17.00 43.88
C LEU A 220 -4.52 17.50 44.99
N GLN A 221 -5.69 18.05 44.64
CA GLN A 221 -6.72 18.42 45.60
C GLN A 221 -7.29 17.19 46.33
N PHE A 222 -7.60 16.13 45.59
CA PHE A 222 -8.07 14.85 46.15
C PHE A 222 -7.05 14.24 47.12
N LEU A 223 -5.78 14.16 46.71
CA LEU A 223 -4.68 13.67 47.55
C LEU A 223 -4.44 14.55 48.79
N GLY A 224 -4.77 15.84 48.70
CA GLY A 224 -4.70 16.79 49.81
C GLY A 224 -5.90 16.78 50.74
N SER A 225 -6.98 16.07 50.40
CA SER A 225 -8.24 16.09 51.16
C SER A 225 -8.08 15.44 52.54
N PRO A 226 -8.80 15.93 53.58
CA PRO A 226 -8.75 15.33 54.91
C PRO A 226 -9.14 13.84 54.94
N ALA A 227 -10.13 13.46 54.13
CA ALA A 227 -10.59 12.07 54.04
C ALA A 227 -9.50 11.15 53.48
N PHE A 228 -8.79 11.59 52.44
CA PHE A 228 -7.73 10.79 51.83
C PHE A 228 -6.48 10.68 52.74
N LYS A 229 -6.12 11.75 53.45
CA LYS A 229 -5.05 11.71 54.45
C LYS A 229 -5.35 10.72 55.58
N ALA A 230 -6.58 10.76 56.12
CA ALA A 230 -7.02 9.81 57.13
C ALA A 230 -7.00 8.35 56.64
N PHE A 231 -7.29 8.13 55.34
CA PHE A 231 -7.14 6.82 54.71
C PHE A 231 -5.67 6.36 54.69
N LEU A 232 -4.72 7.21 54.28
CA LEU A 232 -3.30 6.87 54.26
C LEU A 232 -2.76 6.52 55.65
N ASP A 233 -3.15 7.32 56.66
CA ASP A 233 -2.74 7.09 58.06
C ASP A 233 -3.22 5.73 58.57
N LYS A 234 -4.47 5.36 58.29
CA LYS A 234 -5.04 4.06 58.66
C LYS A 234 -4.43 2.89 57.89
N ALA A 235 -4.04 3.12 56.63
CA ALA A 235 -3.41 2.12 55.79
C ALA A 235 -1.93 1.89 56.14
N GLY A 236 -1.33 2.72 57.02
CA GLY A 236 0.07 2.63 57.40
C GLY A 236 1.04 3.00 56.27
N LEU A 237 0.62 3.88 55.35
CA LEU A 237 1.39 4.30 54.17
C LEU A 237 2.07 5.66 54.42
N GLU A 238 3.27 5.87 53.85
CA GLU A 238 4.07 7.08 54.05
C GLU A 238 3.31 8.38 53.71
N GLU A 239 3.63 9.48 54.43
CA GLU A 239 3.01 10.78 54.25
C GLU A 239 3.09 11.33 52.79
N PRO A 240 2.04 12.01 52.31
CA PRO A 240 1.90 12.43 50.91
C PRO A 240 2.94 13.47 50.43
N ALA A 241 3.75 14.05 51.33
CA ALA A 241 4.69 15.12 50.97
C ALA A 241 5.87 14.66 50.10
N ARG A 242 6.22 13.37 50.09
CA ARG A 242 7.33 12.81 49.28
C ARG A 242 6.92 11.74 48.28
N ALA A 243 5.78 11.08 48.50
CA ALA A 243 5.29 10.02 47.63
C ALA A 243 4.70 10.58 46.32
N LYS A 244 5.01 9.95 45.18
CA LYS A 244 4.32 10.23 43.92
C LYS A 244 3.13 9.29 43.81
N TYR A 245 2.01 9.82 43.32
CA TYR A 245 0.79 9.05 43.11
C TYR A 245 0.45 9.08 41.62
N ARG A 246 -0.11 7.98 41.14
CA ARG A 246 -0.74 7.94 39.83
C ARG A 246 -2.08 7.22 39.91
N LEU A 247 -2.98 7.63 39.04
CA LEU A 247 -4.09 6.81 38.61
C LEU A 247 -3.67 6.18 37.29
N SER A 248 -3.65 4.85 37.18
CA SER A 248 -3.34 4.17 35.92
C SER A 248 -4.35 3.06 35.70
N GLU A 249 -5.01 3.10 34.54
CA GLU A 249 -6.05 2.12 34.18
C GLU A 249 -7.20 1.99 35.19
N GLY A 250 -7.49 3.10 35.87
CA GLY A 250 -8.52 3.17 36.90
C GLY A 250 -8.06 2.78 38.30
N GLU A 251 -6.80 2.33 38.47
CA GLU A 251 -6.25 1.99 39.78
C GLU A 251 -5.44 3.14 40.38
N LEU A 252 -5.67 3.38 41.68
CA LEU A 252 -4.82 4.26 42.48
C LEU A 252 -3.50 3.55 42.82
N GLN A 253 -2.37 4.19 42.53
CA GLN A 253 -1.05 3.64 42.78
C GLN A 253 -0.11 4.68 43.41
N GLN A 254 0.83 4.21 44.22
CA GLN A 254 1.86 5.02 44.88
C GLN A 254 3.25 4.53 44.49
N SER A 255 4.19 5.45 44.26
CA SER A 255 5.59 5.10 44.04
C SER A 255 6.26 4.72 45.36
N ASN A 256 6.92 3.56 45.42
CA ASN A 256 7.76 3.19 46.55
C ASN A 256 9.16 3.86 46.48
N GLY A 257 9.99 3.67 47.51
CA GLY A 257 11.37 4.20 47.57
C GLY A 257 12.31 3.70 46.46
N ALA A 258 11.95 2.64 45.73
CA ALA A 258 12.66 2.12 44.57
C ALA A 258 12.04 2.59 43.23
N ALA A 259 11.14 3.59 43.26
CA ALA A 259 10.41 4.12 42.13
C ALA A 259 9.50 3.12 41.38
N GLN A 260 9.11 2.01 42.03
CA GLN A 260 8.11 1.08 41.52
C GLN A 260 6.71 1.51 41.95
N TRP A 261 5.70 1.23 41.13
CA TRP A 261 4.30 1.56 41.40
C TRP A 261 3.61 0.42 42.12
N VAL A 262 3.04 0.70 43.30
CA VAL A 262 2.28 -0.25 44.12
C VAL A 262 0.81 0.14 44.10
N SER A 263 -0.07 -0.83 43.84
CA SER A 263 -1.52 -0.60 43.83
C SER A 263 -2.05 -0.40 45.25
N LEU A 264 -2.80 0.68 45.44
CA LEU A 264 -3.53 1.02 46.66
C LEU A 264 -5.02 0.68 46.53
N GLN A 265 -5.46 0.21 45.36
CA GLN A 265 -6.88 0.09 45.02
C GLN A 265 -7.65 -0.79 46.02
N ARG A 266 -7.09 -1.94 46.38
CA ARG A 266 -7.71 -2.85 47.36
C ARG A 266 -7.85 -2.22 48.74
N TYR A 267 -6.81 -1.52 49.23
CA TYR A 267 -6.87 -0.81 50.51
C TYR A 267 -7.93 0.29 50.49
N PHE A 268 -8.01 1.02 49.38
CA PHE A 268 -8.98 2.09 49.19
C PHE A 268 -10.42 1.55 49.19
N ASP A 269 -10.69 0.51 48.40
CA ASP A 269 -12.02 -0.09 48.30
C ASP A 269 -12.47 -0.73 49.63
N ASP A 270 -11.56 -1.46 50.30
CA ASP A 270 -11.82 -2.05 51.63
C ASP A 270 -12.16 -0.98 52.67
N GLU A 271 -11.44 0.16 52.70
CA GLU A 271 -11.71 1.25 53.64
C GLU A 271 -13.05 1.94 53.33
N VAL A 272 -13.34 2.21 52.06
CA VAL A 272 -14.61 2.81 51.64
C VAL A 272 -15.78 1.90 52.03
N GLU A 273 -15.66 0.58 51.83
CA GLU A 273 -16.68 -0.40 52.21
C GLU A 273 -16.86 -0.46 53.73
N LYS A 274 -15.77 -0.62 54.49
CA LYS A 274 -15.80 -0.68 55.97
C LYS A 274 -16.40 0.57 56.59
N VAL A 275 -15.97 1.75 56.15
CA VAL A 275 -16.48 3.03 56.66
C VAL A 275 -17.94 3.24 56.26
N SER A 276 -18.33 2.80 55.06
CA SER A 276 -19.74 2.87 54.62
C SER A 276 -20.65 1.95 55.44
N ALA A 277 -20.15 0.81 55.91
CA ALA A 277 -20.92 -0.16 56.69
C ALA A 277 -21.00 0.16 58.19
N ALA A 278 -19.92 0.69 58.79
CA ALA A 278 -19.77 0.78 60.25
C ALA A 278 -19.28 2.15 60.76
N GLY A 279 -19.04 3.14 59.90
CA GLY A 279 -18.60 4.48 60.29
C GLY A 279 -19.72 5.36 60.84
N SER A 280 -19.37 6.48 61.49
CA SER A 280 -20.33 7.53 61.86
C SER A 280 -20.97 8.16 60.62
N ALA A 281 -22.12 8.83 60.75
CA ALA A 281 -22.79 9.48 59.61
C ALA A 281 -21.87 10.46 58.86
N GLU A 282 -21.01 11.19 59.58
CA GLU A 282 -20.00 12.07 59.00
C GLU A 282 -18.91 11.30 58.25
N GLN A 283 -18.42 10.19 58.81
CA GLN A 283 -17.42 9.34 58.17
C GLN A 283 -17.98 8.65 56.91
N GLN A 284 -19.23 8.17 56.96
CA GLN A 284 -19.93 7.61 55.81
C GLN A 284 -20.07 8.65 54.68
N GLN A 285 -20.45 9.89 55.01
CA GLN A 285 -20.56 10.96 54.03
C GLN A 285 -19.20 11.34 53.44
N ALA A 286 -18.14 11.37 54.25
CA ALA A 286 -16.78 11.60 53.78
C ALA A 286 -16.29 10.49 52.83
N ALA A 287 -16.53 9.21 53.17
CA ALA A 287 -16.18 8.07 52.31
C ALA A 287 -16.92 8.09 50.97
N ARG A 288 -18.23 8.39 50.97
CA ARG A 288 -19.01 8.55 49.73
C ARG A 288 -18.49 9.69 48.85
N THR A 289 -18.14 10.82 49.46
CA THR A 289 -17.58 11.97 48.76
C THR A 289 -16.23 11.62 48.13
N MET A 290 -15.33 10.99 48.91
CA MET A 290 -14.02 10.54 48.45
C MET A 290 -14.15 9.53 47.28
N LYS A 291 -15.07 8.57 47.37
CA LYS A 291 -15.33 7.61 46.27
C LYS A 291 -15.86 8.30 45.01
N SER A 292 -16.81 9.23 45.16
CA SER A 292 -17.35 10.01 44.03
C SER A 292 -16.27 10.86 43.35
N GLU A 293 -15.40 11.51 44.12
CA GLU A 293 -14.28 12.28 43.59
C GLU A 293 -13.26 11.39 42.87
N PHE A 294 -12.96 10.21 43.44
CA PHE A 294 -12.12 9.21 42.78
C PHE A 294 -12.71 8.75 41.44
N ASP A 295 -14.00 8.42 41.41
CA ASP A 295 -14.68 8.00 40.17
C ASP A 295 -14.69 9.11 39.11
N GLN A 296 -14.79 10.38 39.52
CA GLN A 296 -14.62 11.53 38.62
C GLN A 296 -13.19 11.63 38.07
N LEU A 297 -12.17 11.38 38.90
CA LEU A 297 -10.77 11.35 38.45
C LEU A 297 -10.53 10.20 37.46
N VAL A 298 -11.12 9.02 37.67
CA VAL A 298 -11.12 7.90 36.71
C VAL A 298 -11.77 8.30 35.40
N MET A 299 -12.89 9.02 35.43
CA MET A 299 -13.49 9.54 34.20
C MET A 299 -12.57 10.54 33.48
N LEU A 300 -11.93 11.46 34.22
CA LEU A 300 -11.02 12.45 33.64
C LEU A 300 -9.75 11.82 33.06
N SER A 301 -9.24 10.73 33.65
CA SER A 301 -8.04 10.05 33.16
C SER A 301 -8.22 9.46 31.76
N ASN A 302 -9.46 9.12 31.37
CA ASN A 302 -9.77 8.65 30.02
C ASN A 302 -9.44 9.69 28.93
N GLU A 303 -9.46 10.99 29.27
CA GLU A 303 -9.11 12.06 28.34
C GLU A 303 -7.59 12.21 28.14
N THR A 304 -6.79 11.62 29.03
CA THR A 304 -5.33 11.74 29.11
C THR A 304 -4.61 10.41 28.92
N GLY A 305 -5.25 9.42 28.26
CA GLY A 305 -4.64 8.11 27.99
C GLY A 305 -4.87 7.05 29.08
N ASN A 306 -5.96 7.20 29.86
CA ASN A 306 -6.30 6.36 31.01
C ASN A 306 -5.18 6.34 32.06
N ALA A 307 -4.55 7.50 32.29
CA ALA A 307 -3.67 7.73 33.41
C ALA A 307 -3.61 9.21 33.81
N LEU A 308 -3.33 9.46 35.08
CA LEU A 308 -3.09 10.78 35.67
C LEU A 308 -1.98 10.66 36.71
N TYR A 309 -0.95 11.49 36.59
CA TYR A 309 0.16 11.54 37.52
C TYR A 309 0.08 12.79 38.39
N SER A 310 0.43 12.67 39.67
CA SER A 310 0.54 13.82 40.59
C SER A 310 1.64 14.80 40.19
N THR A 311 2.58 14.38 39.33
CA THR A 311 3.66 15.19 38.76
C THR A 311 3.51 15.27 37.23
N PRO A 312 4.19 16.21 36.53
CA PRO A 312 4.13 16.33 35.08
C PRO A 312 4.99 15.28 34.34
N ILE A 313 4.91 14.03 34.79
CA ILE A 313 5.51 12.86 34.14
C ILE A 313 4.41 12.05 33.45
N TYR A 314 4.77 11.35 32.38
CA TYR A 314 3.88 10.48 31.62
C TYR A 314 4.63 9.19 31.31
N ASP A 315 3.92 8.09 31.05
CA ASP A 315 4.51 6.84 30.61
C ASP A 315 4.18 6.52 29.13
N ALA A 316 4.89 5.57 28.53
CA ALA A 316 4.72 5.23 27.12
C ALA A 316 3.34 4.62 26.82
N ARG A 317 2.76 3.85 27.74
CA ARG A 317 1.40 3.31 27.61
C ARG A 317 0.38 4.45 27.57
N GLN A 318 0.48 5.42 28.48
CA GLN A 318 -0.38 6.60 28.54
C GLN A 318 -0.26 7.43 27.25
N ALA A 319 0.97 7.70 26.81
CA ALA A 319 1.22 8.48 25.61
C ALA A 319 0.65 7.79 24.36
N LEU A 320 0.91 6.50 24.17
CA LEU A 320 0.36 5.72 23.06
C LEU A 320 -1.17 5.64 23.13
N LYS A 321 -1.76 5.46 24.32
CA LYS A 321 -3.23 5.46 24.48
C LYS A 321 -3.85 6.81 24.12
N HIS A 322 -3.11 7.90 24.30
CA HIS A 322 -3.56 9.24 23.96
C HIS A 322 -3.42 9.52 22.45
N TYR A 323 -2.24 9.26 21.89
CA TYR A 323 -1.85 9.70 20.55
C TYR A 323 -2.06 8.65 19.44
N ALA A 324 -2.04 7.35 19.75
CA ALA A 324 -2.23 6.28 18.77
C ALA A 324 -3.63 5.66 18.88
N LEU A 325 -4.00 4.86 17.87
CA LEU A 325 -5.26 4.11 17.86
C LEU A 325 -5.24 2.94 18.86
N ASP A 326 -4.09 2.30 18.99
CA ASP A 326 -3.89 1.13 19.84
C ASP A 326 -2.60 1.23 20.66
N VAL A 327 -2.56 0.52 21.78
CA VAL A 327 -1.36 0.35 22.60
C VAL A 327 -0.85 -1.08 22.37
N PRO A 328 0.38 -1.26 21.85
CA PRO A 328 0.92 -2.58 21.57
C PRO A 328 1.12 -3.37 22.87
N GLN A 329 0.72 -4.64 22.86
CA GLN A 329 0.80 -5.52 24.03
C GLN A 329 1.97 -6.51 23.96
N THR A 330 2.46 -6.78 22.74
CA THR A 330 3.54 -7.74 22.46
C THR A 330 4.63 -7.10 21.63
N ALA A 331 5.84 -7.63 21.68
CA ALA A 331 6.98 -7.11 20.91
C ALA A 331 6.70 -7.08 19.38
N GLY A 332 6.00 -8.08 18.83
CA GLY A 332 5.56 -8.08 17.43
C GLY A 332 4.65 -6.88 17.10
N LYS A 333 3.67 -6.59 17.95
CA LYS A 333 2.80 -5.40 17.80
C LYS A 333 3.56 -4.09 17.99
N LEU A 334 4.60 -4.08 18.82
CA LEU A 334 5.46 -2.92 18.99
C LEU A 334 6.33 -2.65 17.75
N ARG A 335 6.84 -3.69 17.07
CA ARG A 335 7.50 -3.55 15.76
C ARG A 335 6.57 -2.90 14.75
N ALA A 336 5.33 -3.39 14.62
CA ALA A 336 4.34 -2.79 13.75
C ALA A 336 4.01 -1.33 14.12
N THR A 337 3.95 -1.01 15.43
CA THR A 337 3.78 0.37 15.91
C THR A 337 4.99 1.24 15.51
N LEU A 338 6.21 0.74 15.65
CA LEU A 338 7.43 1.46 15.30
C LEU A 338 7.55 1.70 13.80
N GLU A 339 7.17 0.75 12.95
CA GLU A 339 7.09 0.96 11.50
C GLU A 339 6.11 2.06 11.15
N LEU A 340 4.93 2.06 11.79
CA LEU A 340 3.94 3.11 11.63
C LEU A 340 4.48 4.49 12.05
N LEU A 341 5.11 4.57 13.23
CA LEU A 341 5.76 5.77 13.75
C LEU A 341 7.00 6.19 12.95
N GLY A 342 7.61 5.27 12.21
CA GLY A 342 8.72 5.55 11.31
C GLY A 342 8.28 6.22 10.02
N ASN A 343 7.03 6.03 9.60
CA ASN A 343 6.51 6.63 8.36
C ASN A 343 6.34 8.15 8.49
N GLN A 344 6.52 8.87 7.38
CA GLN A 344 6.18 10.28 7.25
C GLN A 344 5.54 10.48 5.89
N PHE A 345 4.41 11.18 5.85
CA PHE A 345 3.75 11.52 4.59
C PHE A 345 4.06 12.95 4.17
N PRO A 346 4.27 13.18 2.86
CA PRO A 346 4.30 14.53 2.35
C PRO A 346 2.95 15.21 2.68
N PRO A 347 2.95 16.53 2.93
CA PRO A 347 1.70 17.25 3.07
C PRO A 347 0.88 17.08 1.78
N PRO A 348 -0.46 17.08 1.87
CA PRO A 348 -1.30 16.98 0.69
C PRO A 348 -0.99 18.14 -0.27
N PRO A 349 -1.22 17.95 -1.58
CA PRO A 349 -1.13 19.05 -2.53
C PRO A 349 -1.97 20.24 -2.06
N LEU A 350 -1.63 21.46 -2.48
CA LEU A 350 -2.31 22.68 -2.02
C LEU A 350 -3.85 22.64 -2.25
N ALA A 351 -4.29 21.96 -3.31
CA ALA A 351 -5.69 21.74 -3.64
C ALA A 351 -6.18 20.32 -3.32
N GLY A 352 -5.43 19.55 -2.52
CA GLY A 352 -5.71 18.15 -2.22
C GLY A 352 -6.00 17.34 -3.49
N ASN A 353 -7.19 16.74 -3.53
CA ASN A 353 -7.72 15.97 -4.65
C ASN A 353 -8.55 16.78 -5.67
N TYR A 354 -8.47 18.13 -5.62
CA TYR A 354 -9.25 19.06 -6.46
C TYR A 354 -10.78 18.92 -6.32
N ALA A 355 -11.27 18.38 -5.21
CA ALA A 355 -12.70 18.10 -4.99
C ALA A 355 -13.32 18.93 -3.86
N GLY A 356 -12.61 19.90 -3.27
CA GLY A 356 -13.10 20.63 -2.08
C GLY A 356 -14.44 21.34 -2.29
N MET A 357 -14.74 21.76 -3.51
CA MET A 357 -16.01 22.42 -3.90
C MET A 357 -17.03 21.45 -4.53
N THR A 358 -16.61 20.24 -4.89
CA THR A 358 -17.43 19.18 -5.50
C THR A 358 -17.11 17.80 -4.92
N PRO A 359 -17.22 17.60 -3.59
CA PRO A 359 -16.94 16.33 -2.94
C PRO A 359 -18.00 15.29 -3.32
N TYR A 360 -17.72 14.02 -3.00
CA TYR A 360 -18.70 12.95 -3.13
C TYR A 360 -19.84 13.13 -2.12
N GLY A 361 -21.01 13.50 -2.62
CA GLY A 361 -22.19 13.77 -1.80
C GLY A 361 -22.20 15.17 -1.18
N GLN A 362 -23.08 15.38 -0.19
CA GLN A 362 -23.17 16.64 0.53
C GLN A 362 -22.13 16.68 1.66
N ALA A 363 -21.12 17.54 1.53
CA ALA A 363 -20.14 17.81 2.57
C ALA A 363 -19.99 19.32 2.80
N PRO A 364 -19.51 19.74 3.99
CA PRO A 364 -19.21 21.14 4.27
C PRO A 364 -18.27 21.73 3.21
N GLY A 365 -18.57 22.96 2.76
CA GLY A 365 -17.82 23.64 1.70
C GLY A 365 -18.18 23.26 0.26
N ALA A 366 -19.03 22.25 0.05
CA ALA A 366 -19.53 21.89 -1.27
C ALA A 366 -20.37 23.04 -1.89
N LEU A 367 -20.19 23.31 -3.17
CA LEU A 367 -20.97 24.34 -3.85
C LEU A 367 -22.46 23.93 -3.94
N PRO A 368 -23.39 24.81 -3.53
CA PRO A 368 -24.83 24.63 -3.77
C PRO A 368 -25.16 24.54 -5.26
N ALA A 369 -26.34 24.01 -5.59
CA ALA A 369 -26.77 23.82 -6.97
C ALA A 369 -26.78 25.13 -7.76
N GLN A 370 -27.26 26.22 -7.17
CA GLN A 370 -27.30 27.53 -7.83
C GLN A 370 -25.89 28.09 -8.07
N ALA A 371 -24.97 27.87 -7.12
CA ALA A 371 -23.57 28.28 -7.26
C ALA A 371 -22.84 27.48 -8.36
N LYS A 372 -23.10 26.17 -8.46
CA LYS A 372 -22.59 25.32 -9.55
C LYS A 372 -23.10 25.78 -10.91
N ALA A 373 -24.39 26.12 -11.03
CA ALA A 373 -24.97 26.64 -12.26
C ALA A 373 -24.33 27.97 -12.68
N LYS A 374 -24.11 28.89 -11.74
CA LYS A 374 -23.37 30.14 -12.01
C LYS A 374 -21.92 29.87 -12.44
N LEU A 375 -21.22 28.96 -11.76
CA LEU A 375 -19.84 28.59 -12.09
C LEU A 375 -19.72 27.97 -13.49
N LYS A 376 -20.70 27.15 -13.90
CA LYS A 376 -20.79 26.58 -15.25
C LYS A 376 -20.76 27.66 -16.33
N GLY A 377 -21.35 28.84 -16.09
CA GLY A 377 -21.30 29.99 -17.01
C GLY A 377 -19.88 30.55 -17.25
N PHE A 378 -18.94 30.32 -16.33
CA PHE A 378 -17.53 30.72 -16.48
C PHE A 378 -16.62 29.59 -16.97
N SER A 379 -17.11 28.35 -17.02
CA SER A 379 -16.31 27.15 -17.28
C SER A 379 -15.61 27.16 -18.63
N THR A 380 -16.29 27.63 -19.70
CA THR A 380 -15.70 27.74 -21.04
C THR A 380 -14.54 28.73 -21.08
N GLN A 381 -14.64 29.84 -20.34
CA GLN A 381 -13.55 30.82 -20.23
C GLN A 381 -12.33 30.21 -19.50
N ALA A 382 -12.56 29.44 -18.44
CA ALA A 382 -11.50 28.75 -17.72
C ALA A 382 -10.78 27.73 -18.62
N MET A 383 -11.53 26.92 -19.38
CA MET A 383 -10.98 25.93 -20.30
C MET A 383 -10.19 26.58 -21.46
N ALA A 384 -10.67 27.69 -22.01
CA ALA A 384 -9.95 28.44 -23.04
C ALA A 384 -8.59 28.94 -22.52
N LEU A 385 -8.57 29.56 -21.33
CA LEU A 385 -7.32 29.99 -20.71
C LEU A 385 -6.37 28.84 -20.42
N PHE A 386 -6.90 27.69 -20.01
CA PHE A 386 -6.10 26.49 -19.74
C PHE A 386 -5.45 25.96 -21.02
N LYS A 387 -6.23 25.82 -22.08
CA LYS A 387 -5.74 25.42 -23.42
C LYS A 387 -4.67 26.38 -23.94
N ASP A 388 -4.85 27.68 -23.78
CA ASP A 388 -3.89 28.70 -24.22
C ASP A 388 -2.58 28.65 -23.40
N PHE A 389 -2.67 28.31 -22.12
CA PHE A 389 -1.51 28.21 -21.22
C PHE A 389 -0.67 26.96 -21.49
N SER A 390 -1.30 25.81 -21.72
CA SER A 390 -0.58 24.55 -21.94
C SER A 390 0.26 24.62 -23.22
N PRO A 391 1.45 23.98 -23.28
CA PRO A 391 2.23 23.88 -24.51
C PRO A 391 1.56 22.97 -25.55
N ALA A 392 1.89 23.13 -26.85
CA ALA A 392 1.38 22.26 -27.91
C ALA A 392 1.93 20.82 -27.77
N PRO A 393 1.12 19.78 -28.06
CA PRO A 393 1.53 18.39 -27.82
C PRO A 393 2.55 17.94 -28.86
N SER A 394 3.59 17.24 -28.40
CA SER A 394 4.37 16.30 -29.23
C SER A 394 4.16 14.89 -28.69
N GLY A 395 3.20 14.14 -29.25
CA GLY A 395 2.89 12.76 -28.84
C GLY A 395 2.15 12.62 -27.51
N VAL A 396 2.08 11.38 -26.98
CA VAL A 396 1.60 11.07 -25.61
C VAL A 396 2.58 11.70 -24.60
N GLN A 397 2.51 13.02 -24.41
CA GLN A 397 3.34 13.69 -23.44
C GLN A 397 2.87 13.28 -22.04
N SER A 398 3.61 12.38 -21.41
CA SER A 398 3.59 12.28 -19.95
C SER A 398 4.15 13.59 -19.43
N TYR A 399 3.29 14.46 -18.90
CA TYR A 399 3.75 15.60 -18.12
C TYR A 399 4.57 15.01 -16.95
N PRO A 400 5.88 15.31 -16.83
CA PRO A 400 6.71 14.71 -15.79
C PRO A 400 6.18 15.01 -14.37
N ASP A 401 5.48 16.14 -14.23
CA ASP A 401 4.76 16.52 -13.01
C ASP A 401 3.45 17.28 -13.36
N PRO A 402 2.31 16.57 -13.50
CA PRO A 402 1.02 17.19 -13.84
C PRO A 402 0.51 18.17 -12.78
N ASP A 403 0.76 17.90 -11.49
CA ASP A 403 0.34 18.76 -10.38
C ASP A 403 1.04 20.13 -10.46
N ARG A 404 2.34 20.14 -10.79
CA ARG A 404 3.08 21.39 -11.02
C ARG A 404 2.53 22.18 -12.20
N GLN A 405 2.16 21.53 -13.30
CA GLN A 405 1.60 22.21 -14.47
C GLN A 405 0.23 22.83 -14.18
N LEU A 406 -0.63 22.10 -13.47
CA LEU A 406 -1.91 22.62 -12.99
C LEU A 406 -1.72 23.80 -12.05
N ALA A 407 -0.79 23.69 -11.09
CA ALA A 407 -0.45 24.79 -10.18
C ALA A 407 0.04 26.04 -10.95
N ALA A 408 0.95 25.87 -11.91
CA ALA A 408 1.45 26.97 -12.74
C ALA A 408 0.33 27.66 -13.54
N PHE A 409 -0.64 26.89 -14.04
CA PHE A 409 -1.82 27.46 -14.68
C PHE A 409 -2.68 28.26 -13.69
N PHE A 410 -2.99 27.68 -12.52
CA PHE A 410 -3.84 28.32 -11.51
C PHE A 410 -3.20 29.57 -10.89
N ASP A 411 -1.87 29.67 -10.92
CA ASP A 411 -1.09 30.85 -10.52
C ASP A 411 -0.86 31.84 -11.68
N SER A 412 -1.27 31.53 -12.90
CA SER A 412 -1.10 32.44 -14.03
C SER A 412 -1.91 33.73 -13.85
N PRO A 413 -1.41 34.91 -14.28
CA PRO A 413 -2.10 36.19 -14.07
C PRO A 413 -3.55 36.20 -14.60
N LYS A 414 -3.79 35.56 -15.75
CA LYS A 414 -5.13 35.45 -16.34
C LYS A 414 -6.06 34.57 -15.51
N ALA A 415 -5.55 33.44 -15.00
CA ALA A 415 -6.33 32.54 -14.14
C ALA A 415 -6.67 33.17 -12.79
N ILE A 416 -5.74 33.93 -12.19
CA ILE A 416 -5.97 34.68 -10.95
C ILE A 416 -7.12 35.68 -11.14
N MET A 417 -7.07 36.50 -12.20
CA MET A 417 -8.14 37.46 -12.49
C MET A 417 -9.50 36.78 -12.72
N LEU A 418 -9.51 35.66 -13.43
CA LEU A 418 -10.74 34.90 -13.65
C LEU A 418 -11.29 34.34 -12.33
N ALA A 419 -10.45 33.75 -11.49
CA ALA A 419 -10.85 33.21 -10.19
C ALA A 419 -11.43 34.29 -9.27
N GLU A 420 -10.82 35.48 -9.21
CA GLU A 420 -11.37 36.60 -8.44
C GLU A 420 -12.74 37.05 -8.96
N LYS A 421 -12.91 37.10 -10.29
CA LYS A 421 -14.20 37.43 -10.93
C LYS A 421 -15.27 36.40 -10.56
N ILE A 422 -14.95 35.12 -10.67
CA ILE A 422 -15.84 34.02 -10.32
C ILE A 422 -16.20 34.07 -8.83
N ALA A 423 -15.21 34.19 -7.94
CA ALA A 423 -15.43 34.21 -6.49
C ALA A 423 -16.39 35.34 -6.07
N LYS A 424 -16.25 36.53 -6.67
CA LYS A 424 -17.17 37.66 -6.45
C LYS A 424 -18.58 37.35 -6.96
N ALA A 425 -18.70 36.76 -8.15
CA ALA A 425 -19.99 36.37 -8.71
C ALA A 425 -20.72 35.30 -7.88
N LEU A 426 -19.97 34.38 -7.28
CA LEU A 426 -20.47 33.35 -6.37
C LEU A 426 -20.69 33.86 -4.92
N LYS A 427 -20.25 35.09 -4.62
CA LYS A 427 -20.26 35.67 -3.27
C LYS A 427 -19.56 34.77 -2.24
N LEU A 428 -18.40 34.19 -2.58
CA LEU A 428 -17.66 33.34 -1.64
C LEU A 428 -17.30 34.12 -0.36
N PHE A 429 -17.35 33.45 0.79
CA PHE A 429 -17.07 34.07 2.09
C PHE A 429 -15.72 34.82 2.10
N ALA A 430 -14.69 34.23 1.48
CA ALA A 430 -13.33 34.72 1.45
C ALA A 430 -13.16 36.09 0.76
N VAL A 431 -14.05 36.46 -0.18
CA VAL A 431 -13.97 37.74 -0.91
C VAL A 431 -15.01 38.77 -0.45
N ALA A 432 -15.82 38.44 0.56
CA ALA A 432 -16.95 39.27 0.99
C ALA A 432 -16.55 40.65 1.54
N ASP A 433 -15.32 40.83 2.04
CA ASP A 433 -14.80 42.12 2.54
C ASP A 433 -13.82 42.80 1.57
N GLY A 434 -13.79 42.39 0.30
CA GLY A 434 -12.83 42.90 -0.70
C GLY A 434 -11.41 42.33 -0.55
N GLN A 435 -11.23 41.28 0.25
CA GLN A 435 -9.98 40.53 0.36
C GLN A 435 -9.71 39.71 -0.91
N ALA A 436 -8.42 39.40 -1.16
CA ALA A 436 -8.02 38.54 -2.26
C ALA A 436 -8.44 37.08 -1.99
N LEU A 437 -8.78 36.35 -3.06
CA LEU A 437 -9.13 34.92 -2.96
C LEU A 437 -7.89 34.11 -2.53
N PRO A 438 -7.96 33.32 -1.44
CA PRO A 438 -6.84 32.48 -1.01
C PRO A 438 -6.38 31.51 -2.10
N ARG A 439 -5.06 31.26 -2.21
CA ARG A 439 -4.46 30.42 -3.25
C ARG A 439 -5.08 29.02 -3.33
N ALA A 440 -5.32 28.35 -2.20
CA ALA A 440 -5.95 27.03 -2.16
C ALA A 440 -7.41 27.05 -2.66
N GLU A 441 -8.21 28.04 -2.24
CA GLU A 441 -9.59 28.19 -2.72
C GLU A 441 -9.63 28.54 -4.21
N ARG A 442 -8.67 29.33 -4.70
CA ARG A 442 -8.49 29.62 -6.14
C ARG A 442 -8.29 28.33 -6.94
N TYR A 443 -7.42 27.43 -6.48
CA TYR A 443 -7.16 26.18 -7.18
C TYR A 443 -8.39 25.31 -7.23
N GLN A 444 -9.10 25.16 -6.09
CA GLN A 444 -10.36 24.41 -6.03
C GLN A 444 -11.42 25.00 -6.98
N LEU A 445 -11.54 26.33 -7.00
CA LEU A 445 -12.52 27.02 -7.82
C LEU A 445 -12.26 26.85 -9.32
N LEU A 446 -11.01 27.01 -9.74
CA LEU A 446 -10.59 26.83 -11.13
C LEU A 446 -10.66 25.36 -11.55
N ALA A 447 -10.21 24.43 -10.71
CA ALA A 447 -10.34 23.00 -10.98
C ALA A 447 -11.81 22.58 -11.14
N THR A 448 -12.70 23.11 -10.29
CA THR A 448 -14.13 22.89 -10.41
C THR A 448 -14.70 23.48 -11.70
N ALA A 449 -14.28 24.69 -12.08
CA ALA A 449 -14.66 25.31 -13.35
C ALA A 449 -14.20 24.46 -14.54
N LEU A 450 -12.99 23.90 -14.50
CA LEU A 450 -12.48 22.99 -15.54
C LEU A 450 -13.30 21.71 -15.62
N LYS A 451 -13.58 21.03 -14.50
CA LYS A 451 -14.46 19.83 -14.49
C LYS A 451 -15.85 20.15 -15.03
N LEU A 452 -16.41 21.31 -14.66
CA LEU A 452 -17.70 21.76 -15.18
C LEU A 452 -17.65 22.11 -16.66
N SER A 453 -16.50 22.38 -17.28
CA SER A 453 -16.43 22.67 -18.72
C SER A 453 -16.64 21.43 -19.60
N VAL A 454 -16.37 20.24 -19.04
CA VAL A 454 -16.50 18.95 -19.75
C VAL A 454 -17.97 18.61 -19.97
N ASN A 455 -18.30 18.01 -21.12
CA ASN A 455 -19.64 17.53 -21.40
C ASN A 455 -19.90 16.16 -20.74
N GLY A 456 -19.90 16.14 -19.41
CA GLY A 456 -20.17 14.93 -18.62
C GLY A 456 -20.49 15.28 -17.16
N PRO A 457 -21.00 14.31 -16.38
CA PRO A 457 -21.27 14.53 -14.97
C PRO A 457 -19.97 14.77 -14.19
N LEU A 458 -20.06 15.61 -13.16
CA LEU A 458 -19.02 15.64 -12.12
C LEU A 458 -18.92 14.27 -11.45
N PRO A 459 -17.75 13.88 -10.90
CA PRO A 459 -17.62 12.63 -10.17
C PRO A 459 -18.61 12.57 -9.00
N GLY A 460 -19.59 11.65 -9.09
CA GLY A 460 -20.58 11.42 -8.03
C GLY A 460 -20.10 10.41 -6.99
N LEU A 461 -19.20 9.51 -7.38
CA LEU A 461 -18.65 8.43 -6.59
C LEU A 461 -17.21 8.11 -7.00
N PRO A 462 -16.38 7.54 -6.10
CA PRO A 462 -15.02 7.09 -6.43
C PRO A 462 -15.01 6.19 -7.66
N GLY A 463 -14.03 6.38 -8.54
CA GLY A 463 -13.84 5.63 -9.77
C GLY A 463 -14.76 6.05 -10.93
N THR A 464 -15.25 7.29 -10.94
CA THR A 464 -16.06 7.85 -12.05
C THR A 464 -15.45 9.13 -12.63
N VAL A 465 -15.17 9.14 -13.94
CA VAL A 465 -14.60 10.28 -14.66
C VAL A 465 -15.50 10.70 -15.81
N ALA A 466 -16.26 11.80 -15.64
CA ALA A 466 -17.16 12.31 -16.69
C ALA A 466 -18.08 11.23 -17.31
N GLY A 467 -18.58 10.31 -16.47
CA GLY A 467 -19.42 9.17 -16.87
C GLY A 467 -18.66 7.90 -17.27
N TYR A 468 -17.33 7.93 -17.34
CA TYR A 468 -16.50 6.73 -17.48
C TYR A 468 -16.31 6.06 -16.12
N GLU A 469 -16.54 4.76 -16.05
CA GLU A 469 -16.37 3.97 -14.83
C GLU A 469 -15.00 3.28 -14.83
N VAL A 470 -14.10 3.75 -13.96
CA VAL A 470 -12.73 3.21 -13.84
C VAL A 470 -12.75 1.77 -13.33
N TYR A 471 -13.68 1.43 -12.44
CA TYR A 471 -13.81 0.08 -11.84
C TYR A 471 -14.90 -0.76 -12.51
N GLN A 472 -15.13 -0.51 -13.81
CA GLN A 472 -16.01 -1.36 -14.60
C GLN A 472 -15.35 -2.73 -14.86
N PRO A 473 -16.14 -3.81 -15.00
CA PRO A 473 -15.62 -5.15 -15.27
C PRO A 473 -14.71 -5.24 -16.50
N GLY A 474 -14.95 -4.40 -17.51
CA GLY A 474 -14.12 -4.30 -18.72
C GLY A 474 -12.67 -3.85 -18.48
N ASN A 475 -12.37 -3.26 -17.32
CA ASN A 475 -11.01 -2.85 -16.96
C ASN A 475 -10.23 -3.91 -16.16
N LEU A 476 -10.88 -5.00 -15.69
CA LEU A 476 -10.19 -6.06 -14.98
C LEU A 476 -9.09 -6.69 -15.87
N GLY A 477 -7.89 -6.85 -15.31
CA GLY A 477 -6.73 -7.41 -16.01
C GLY A 477 -5.94 -6.41 -16.87
N ARG A 478 -6.45 -5.19 -17.08
CA ARG A 478 -5.76 -4.11 -17.83
C ARG A 478 -4.83 -3.32 -16.92
N THR A 479 -3.71 -2.85 -17.46
CA THR A 479 -2.73 -2.03 -16.74
C THR A 479 -3.28 -0.63 -16.40
N LEU A 480 -2.77 0.01 -15.35
CA LEU A 480 -3.16 1.38 -15.00
C LEU A 480 -2.89 2.34 -16.15
N LYS A 481 -1.80 2.13 -16.90
CA LYS A 481 -1.45 2.88 -18.10
C LYS A 481 -2.55 2.83 -19.17
N GLU A 482 -3.01 1.63 -19.50
CA GLU A 482 -4.06 1.44 -20.51
C GLU A 482 -5.39 2.08 -20.07
N VAL A 483 -5.77 1.91 -18.81
CA VAL A 483 -7.00 2.49 -18.28
C VAL A 483 -6.93 4.02 -18.24
N ARG A 484 -5.77 4.60 -17.90
CA ARG A 484 -5.56 6.05 -17.96
C ARG A 484 -5.64 6.59 -19.39
N ALA A 485 -5.05 5.90 -20.36
CA ALA A 485 -5.14 6.27 -21.77
C ALA A 485 -6.60 6.28 -22.27
N ASP A 486 -7.42 5.33 -21.81
CA ASP A 486 -8.85 5.31 -22.13
C ASP A 486 -9.63 6.44 -21.46
N VAL A 487 -9.27 6.83 -20.24
CA VAL A 487 -9.84 8.02 -19.59
C VAL A 487 -9.51 9.29 -20.39
N GLU A 488 -8.28 9.43 -20.89
CA GLU A 488 -7.87 10.55 -21.74
C GLU A 488 -8.70 10.59 -23.03
N LYS A 489 -8.80 9.47 -23.75
CA LYS A 489 -9.66 9.34 -24.95
C LYS A 489 -11.14 9.59 -24.65
N HIS A 490 -11.64 9.13 -23.50
CA HIS A 490 -13.02 9.37 -23.10
C HIS A 490 -13.27 10.87 -22.88
N LEU A 491 -12.36 11.58 -22.23
CA LEU A 491 -12.45 13.03 -22.04
C LEU A 491 -12.43 13.77 -23.39
N GLU A 492 -11.61 13.32 -24.35
CA GLU A 492 -11.61 13.85 -25.73
C GLU A 492 -12.98 13.64 -26.40
N SER A 493 -13.61 12.48 -26.22
CA SER A 493 -14.98 12.23 -26.69
C SER A 493 -16.02 13.16 -26.03
N LYS A 494 -15.71 13.72 -24.85
CA LYS A 494 -16.51 14.74 -24.14
C LYS A 494 -16.11 16.17 -24.50
N ARG A 495 -15.41 16.36 -25.64
CA ARG A 495 -14.95 17.64 -26.21
C ARG A 495 -13.83 18.33 -25.41
N VAL A 496 -13.07 17.58 -24.61
CA VAL A 496 -11.79 18.08 -24.09
C VAL A 496 -10.77 18.08 -25.22
N ASP A 497 -10.00 19.15 -25.34
CA ASP A 497 -8.97 19.24 -26.37
C ASP A 497 -7.81 18.27 -26.05
N PRO A 498 -7.31 17.49 -27.04
CA PRO A 498 -6.19 16.55 -26.82
C PRO A 498 -4.94 17.21 -26.21
N LYS A 499 -4.74 18.52 -26.40
CA LYS A 499 -3.64 19.28 -25.79
C LYS A 499 -3.66 19.25 -24.26
N VAL A 500 -4.84 19.09 -23.66
CA VAL A 500 -5.04 19.14 -22.20
C VAL A 500 -5.71 17.87 -21.64
N SER A 501 -5.96 16.85 -22.46
CA SER A 501 -6.67 15.63 -22.04
C SER A 501 -5.95 14.90 -20.91
N ALA A 502 -4.62 14.75 -20.99
CA ALA A 502 -3.81 14.14 -19.92
C ALA A 502 -3.86 14.92 -18.59
N LEU A 503 -3.80 16.26 -18.60
CA LEU A 503 -3.92 17.06 -17.38
C LEU A 503 -5.34 17.03 -16.80
N MET A 504 -6.35 16.99 -17.68
CA MET A 504 -7.74 16.81 -17.25
C MET A 504 -7.95 15.41 -16.65
N ALA A 505 -7.39 14.36 -17.26
CA ALA A 505 -7.43 13.00 -16.70
C ALA A 505 -6.80 12.97 -15.31
N HIS A 506 -5.60 13.55 -15.15
CA HIS A 506 -4.96 13.70 -13.83
C HIS A 506 -5.87 14.41 -12.82
N LEU A 507 -6.47 15.54 -13.21
CA LEU A 507 -7.35 16.33 -12.35
C LEU A 507 -8.65 15.59 -11.93
N TYR A 508 -9.18 14.71 -12.78
CA TYR A 508 -10.33 13.85 -12.45
C TYR A 508 -9.92 12.65 -11.61
N LEU A 509 -8.85 11.94 -11.99
CA LEU A 509 -8.32 10.76 -11.29
C LEU A 509 -7.84 11.12 -9.88
N ALA A 510 -7.36 12.35 -9.70
CA ALA A 510 -7.02 12.91 -8.40
C ALA A 510 -8.10 12.74 -7.35
N GLN A 511 -9.35 12.96 -7.75
CA GLN A 511 -10.55 12.76 -6.95
C GLN A 511 -11.05 11.31 -7.05
N SER A 512 -11.04 10.76 -8.26
CA SER A 512 -11.77 9.54 -8.65
C SER A 512 -11.04 8.24 -8.30
N ALA A 513 -9.77 8.15 -8.66
CA ALA A 513 -8.97 6.94 -8.53
C ALA A 513 -7.52 7.38 -8.25
N PRO A 514 -7.22 7.88 -7.03
CA PRO A 514 -5.90 8.42 -6.71
C PRO A 514 -4.78 7.39 -6.85
N GLU A 515 -5.09 6.08 -6.77
CA GLU A 515 -4.16 4.98 -7.02
C GLU A 515 -3.61 4.97 -8.46
N MET A 516 -4.33 5.55 -9.41
CA MET A 516 -3.90 5.70 -10.81
C MET A 516 -2.81 6.77 -10.97
N LEU A 517 -2.53 7.53 -9.90
CA LEU A 517 -1.59 8.66 -9.87
C LEU A 517 -0.42 8.42 -8.91
N ILE A 518 -0.23 7.19 -8.45
CA ILE A 518 0.94 6.81 -7.66
C ILE A 518 2.17 6.96 -8.55
N LYS A 519 3.17 7.66 -8.01
CA LYS A 519 4.35 8.06 -8.77
C LYS A 519 5.42 6.98 -8.72
N ILE A 520 6.15 6.85 -9.81
CA ILE A 520 7.38 6.06 -9.85
C ILE A 520 8.37 6.66 -8.84
N ASP A 521 9.14 5.82 -8.15
CA ASP A 521 10.16 6.27 -7.20
C ASP A 521 11.33 6.94 -7.95
N PRO A 522 11.56 8.26 -7.81
CA PRO A 522 12.56 8.98 -8.60
C PRO A 522 14.01 8.66 -8.19
N ALA A 523 14.19 8.00 -7.05
CA ALA A 523 15.50 7.54 -6.56
C ALA A 523 15.96 6.23 -7.20
N VAL A 524 15.08 5.53 -7.92
CA VAL A 524 15.40 4.28 -8.61
C VAL A 524 15.75 4.62 -10.07
N ALA A 525 16.86 4.06 -10.57
CA ALA A 525 17.30 4.35 -11.92
C ALA A 525 16.32 3.77 -12.96
N ALA A 526 16.17 4.47 -14.09
CA ALA A 526 15.15 4.17 -15.11
C ALA A 526 15.27 2.76 -15.69
N ASP A 527 16.50 2.27 -15.81
CA ASP A 527 16.88 0.92 -16.26
C ASP A 527 16.58 -0.18 -15.22
N THR A 528 16.45 0.19 -13.95
CA THR A 528 16.20 -0.73 -12.83
C THR A 528 14.70 -0.99 -12.62
N HIS A 529 13.82 -0.06 -13.04
CA HIS A 529 12.36 -0.22 -12.87
C HIS A 529 11.76 -1.44 -13.60
N PRO A 530 12.14 -1.76 -14.86
CA PRO A 530 11.64 -2.94 -15.54
C PRO A 530 12.09 -4.25 -14.87
N LEU A 531 13.31 -4.25 -14.33
CA LEU A 531 13.97 -5.41 -13.70
C LEU A 531 13.39 -5.78 -12.32
N LEU A 532 12.81 -4.81 -11.59
CA LEU A 532 12.23 -5.02 -10.25
C LEU A 532 10.70 -4.83 -10.19
N ASN A 533 10.05 -4.63 -11.35
CA ASN A 533 8.62 -4.32 -11.48
C ASN A 533 8.14 -3.17 -10.56
N GLN A 534 8.97 -2.14 -10.40
CA GLN A 534 8.68 -0.98 -9.54
C GLN A 534 7.96 0.15 -10.27
N ASN A 535 7.40 -0.12 -11.45
CA ASN A 535 6.61 0.86 -12.18
C ASN A 535 5.10 0.67 -11.87
N PRO A 536 4.47 1.55 -11.07
CA PRO A 536 3.03 1.47 -10.77
C PRO A 536 2.14 1.47 -12.02
N GLU A 537 2.59 2.00 -13.16
CA GLU A 537 1.81 2.02 -14.40
C GLU A 537 1.49 0.62 -14.95
N ASN A 538 2.30 -0.39 -14.62
CA ASN A 538 2.14 -1.77 -15.07
C ASN A 538 1.21 -2.60 -14.16
N ILE A 539 0.80 -2.06 -13.01
CA ILE A 539 -0.13 -2.75 -12.11
C ILE A 539 -1.47 -2.93 -12.83
N LYS A 540 -2.04 -4.13 -12.75
CA LYS A 540 -3.33 -4.44 -13.38
C LYS A 540 -4.50 -4.10 -12.45
N VAL A 541 -5.54 -3.48 -12.98
CA VAL A 541 -6.80 -3.28 -12.26
C VAL A 541 -7.41 -4.64 -11.92
N GLY A 542 -7.85 -4.80 -10.66
CA GLY A 542 -8.34 -6.07 -10.14
C GLY A 542 -7.25 -7.01 -9.60
N SER A 543 -5.97 -6.64 -9.66
CA SER A 543 -4.90 -7.37 -8.97
C SER A 543 -4.82 -7.02 -7.49
N THR A 544 -4.20 -7.89 -6.68
CA THR A 544 -3.89 -7.62 -5.27
C THR A 544 -3.06 -6.36 -5.10
N GLY A 545 -2.15 -6.07 -6.05
CA GLY A 545 -1.37 -4.84 -6.07
C GLY A 545 -2.25 -3.60 -6.20
N TRP A 546 -3.17 -3.59 -7.16
CA TRP A 546 -4.12 -2.47 -7.35
C TRP A 546 -5.02 -2.25 -6.11
N MET A 547 -5.55 -3.32 -5.52
CA MET A 547 -6.39 -3.21 -4.31
C MET A 547 -5.60 -2.62 -3.13
N ASN A 548 -4.35 -3.05 -2.94
CA ASN A 548 -3.46 -2.50 -1.92
C ASN A 548 -3.13 -1.03 -2.17
N MET A 549 -2.87 -0.62 -3.42
CA MET A 549 -2.66 0.78 -3.76
C MET A 549 -3.88 1.67 -3.40
N ARG A 550 -5.11 1.16 -3.58
CA ARG A 550 -6.32 1.86 -3.14
C ARG A 550 -6.36 2.03 -1.61
N VAL A 551 -5.98 1.00 -0.86
CA VAL A 551 -5.88 1.07 0.61
C VAL A 551 -4.79 2.08 1.01
N ALA A 552 -3.62 2.06 0.38
CA ALA A 552 -2.54 3.01 0.63
C ALA A 552 -2.99 4.46 0.42
N CYS A 553 -3.67 4.76 -0.69
CA CYS A 553 -4.19 6.10 -0.95
C CYS A 553 -5.22 6.54 0.10
N ALA A 554 -6.09 5.63 0.56
CA ALA A 554 -7.03 5.91 1.65
C ALA A 554 -6.30 6.20 2.99
N MET A 555 -5.29 5.40 3.30
CA MET A 555 -4.43 5.56 4.48
C MET A 555 -3.72 6.92 4.49
N ALA A 556 -3.29 7.39 3.31
CA ALA A 556 -2.54 8.64 3.14
C ALA A 556 -3.41 9.92 3.07
N SER A 557 -4.75 9.79 3.09
CA SER A 557 -5.70 10.91 3.23
C SER A 557 -5.40 12.12 2.32
N ASP A 558 -5.52 11.93 1.00
CA ASP A 558 -5.27 12.91 -0.09
C ASP A 558 -3.80 13.27 -0.40
N SER A 559 -2.82 12.56 0.17
CA SER A 559 -1.41 12.73 -0.18
C SER A 559 -1.06 12.03 -1.51
N ARG A 560 -0.24 12.67 -2.35
CA ARG A 560 0.31 12.03 -3.55
C ARG A 560 1.47 11.14 -3.15
N LEU A 561 1.26 9.83 -3.23
CA LEU A 561 2.24 8.83 -2.82
C LEU A 561 3.21 8.50 -3.96
N GLU A 562 4.46 8.29 -3.58
CA GLU A 562 5.42 7.51 -4.34
C GLU A 562 5.16 6.01 -4.13
N PHE A 563 5.58 5.17 -5.08
CA PHE A 563 5.33 3.74 -5.04
C PHE A 563 5.92 3.09 -3.77
N LYS A 564 7.15 3.42 -3.38
CA LYS A 564 7.76 2.94 -2.13
C LYS A 564 6.97 3.33 -0.88
N GLN A 565 6.40 4.54 -0.85
CA GLN A 565 5.58 5.00 0.28
C GLN A 565 4.26 4.22 0.35
N ALA A 566 3.62 3.97 -0.80
CA ALA A 566 2.43 3.14 -0.88
C ALA A 566 2.72 1.69 -0.45
N MET A 567 3.88 1.14 -0.86
CA MET A 567 4.33 -0.18 -0.44
C MET A 567 4.61 -0.28 1.06
N ALA A 568 5.25 0.73 1.65
CA ALA A 568 5.49 0.79 3.08
C ALA A 568 4.19 0.73 3.87
N LEU A 569 3.13 1.39 3.40
CA LEU A 569 1.81 1.39 4.03
C LEU A 569 1.11 0.04 4.01
N VAL A 570 1.09 -0.64 2.87
CA VAL A 570 0.30 -1.87 2.69
C VAL A 570 0.96 -3.09 3.32
N ARG A 571 2.26 -2.98 3.62
CA ARG A 571 3.03 -3.97 4.38
C ARG A 571 2.83 -3.87 5.89
N LEU A 572 2.26 -2.76 6.38
CA LEU A 572 2.08 -2.56 7.82
C LEU A 572 1.20 -3.66 8.39
N ASP A 573 1.73 -4.31 9.43
CA ASP A 573 0.90 -5.07 10.33
C ASP A 573 0.05 -4.15 11.19
N ALA A 574 -1.14 -4.63 11.57
CA ALA A 574 -2.00 -3.91 12.48
C ALA A 574 -1.42 -4.04 13.91
N PRO A 575 -0.99 -2.94 14.56
CA PRO A 575 -0.48 -2.97 15.92
C PRO A 575 -1.54 -3.32 16.97
N GLY A 576 -2.82 -3.25 16.60
CA GLY A 576 -3.93 -3.59 17.46
C GLY A 576 -5.28 -3.60 16.72
N PRO A 577 -6.36 -3.90 17.45
CA PRO A 577 -7.68 -4.17 16.87
C PRO A 577 -8.35 -2.94 16.25
N ASN A 578 -8.14 -1.73 16.78
CA ASN A 578 -8.76 -0.52 16.22
C ASN A 578 -8.14 -0.17 14.86
N GLN A 579 -6.82 -0.29 14.75
CA GLN A 579 -6.11 -0.10 13.50
C GLN A 579 -6.40 -1.21 12.50
N GLU A 580 -6.48 -2.47 12.92
CA GLU A 580 -6.86 -3.58 12.05
C GLU A 580 -8.24 -3.36 11.43
N MET A 581 -9.21 -2.96 12.26
CA MET A 581 -10.54 -2.58 11.83
C MET A 581 -10.51 -1.42 10.83
N LEU A 582 -9.71 -0.39 11.11
CA LEU A 582 -9.59 0.77 10.23
C LEU A 582 -9.02 0.36 8.86
N ILE A 583 -7.96 -0.43 8.81
CA ILE A 583 -7.35 -0.92 7.58
C ILE A 583 -8.34 -1.80 6.78
N LYS A 584 -9.03 -2.73 7.45
CA LYS A 584 -10.07 -3.56 6.82
C LYS A 584 -11.25 -2.74 6.31
N SER A 585 -11.63 -1.67 7.02
CA SER A 585 -12.67 -0.76 6.55
C SER A 585 -12.26 -0.07 5.23
N MET A 586 -11.00 0.34 5.11
CA MET A 586 -10.45 0.90 3.87
C MET A 586 -10.35 -0.15 2.75
N GLY A 587 -10.10 -1.42 3.08
CA GLY A 587 -10.07 -2.55 2.14
C GLY A 587 -11.44 -2.99 1.62
N ARG A 588 -12.54 -2.57 2.26
CA ARG A 588 -13.91 -2.98 1.93
C ARG A 588 -14.31 -2.67 0.49
N GLN A 589 -14.28 -1.39 0.09
CA GLN A 589 -14.74 -1.01 -1.25
C GLN A 589 -13.87 -1.60 -2.37
N PRO A 590 -12.53 -1.61 -2.26
CA PRO A 590 -11.68 -2.31 -3.22
C PRO A 590 -12.05 -3.79 -3.41
N LEU A 591 -12.33 -4.51 -2.33
CA LEU A 591 -12.74 -5.91 -2.39
C LEU A 591 -14.13 -6.08 -3.03
N LEU A 592 -15.06 -5.18 -2.72
CA LEU A 592 -16.41 -5.22 -3.29
C LEU A 592 -16.40 -4.91 -4.80
N ASP A 593 -15.65 -3.89 -5.20
CA ASP A 593 -15.47 -3.56 -6.62
C ASP A 593 -14.79 -4.73 -7.35
N TRP A 594 -13.78 -5.37 -6.75
CA TRP A 594 -13.14 -6.57 -7.29
C TRP A 594 -14.13 -7.72 -7.48
N GLY A 595 -15.00 -7.98 -6.50
CA GLY A 595 -16.00 -9.06 -6.58
C GLY A 595 -16.99 -8.83 -7.71
N ALA A 596 -17.48 -7.60 -7.88
CA ALA A 596 -18.34 -7.22 -9.01
C ALA A 596 -17.61 -7.33 -10.36
N MET A 597 -16.36 -6.85 -10.45
CA MET A 597 -15.55 -6.94 -11.67
C MET A 597 -15.23 -8.39 -12.06
N SER A 598 -15.09 -9.28 -11.07
CA SER A 598 -14.80 -10.70 -11.24
C SER A 598 -16.05 -11.54 -11.53
N GLY A 599 -17.25 -10.97 -11.47
CA GLY A 599 -18.50 -11.67 -11.76
C GLY A 599 -19.11 -12.44 -10.60
N LEU A 600 -18.65 -12.23 -9.35
CA LEU A 600 -19.21 -12.89 -8.17
C LEU A 600 -20.64 -12.43 -7.86
N TYR A 601 -20.96 -11.19 -8.20
CA TYR A 601 -22.29 -10.60 -8.12
C TYR A 601 -22.44 -9.47 -9.13
N PRO A 602 -23.68 -9.10 -9.51
CA PRO A 602 -23.91 -8.01 -10.45
C PRO A 602 -23.36 -6.67 -9.95
N ALA A 603 -22.73 -5.91 -10.85
CA ALA A 603 -22.32 -4.54 -10.58
C ALA A 603 -23.55 -3.64 -10.39
N THR A 604 -23.59 -2.86 -9.31
CA THR A 604 -24.65 -1.89 -9.03
C THR A 604 -24.20 -0.47 -9.43
N ARG A 605 -25.11 0.35 -9.97
CA ARG A 605 -24.79 1.71 -10.44
C ARG A 605 -24.35 2.65 -9.31
N ASP A 606 -24.88 2.44 -8.11
CA ASP A 606 -24.52 3.18 -6.90
C ASP A 606 -23.31 2.59 -6.16
N ARG A 607 -22.81 1.43 -6.62
CA ARG A 607 -21.72 0.65 -6.01
C ARG A 607 -21.97 0.32 -4.53
N GLN A 608 -23.25 0.22 -4.16
CA GLN A 608 -23.66 -0.28 -2.87
C GLN A 608 -23.85 -1.79 -2.96
N TYR A 609 -23.27 -2.51 -2.01
CA TYR A 609 -23.28 -3.97 -1.95
C TYR A 609 -23.63 -4.43 -0.53
N SER A 610 -24.23 -5.62 -0.44
CA SER A 610 -24.70 -6.22 0.81
C SER A 610 -23.58 -6.82 1.66
N GLU A 611 -23.94 -7.27 2.85
CA GLU A 611 -23.09 -8.08 3.76
C GLU A 611 -22.66 -9.39 3.12
N GLU A 612 -23.60 -10.06 2.49
CA GLU A 612 -23.40 -11.32 1.81
C GLU A 612 -22.38 -11.15 0.67
N ASN A 613 -22.49 -10.07 -0.11
CA ASN A 613 -21.52 -9.75 -1.17
C ASN A 613 -20.10 -9.55 -0.61
N TYR A 614 -19.97 -8.90 0.55
CA TYR A 614 -18.66 -8.71 1.18
C TYR A 614 -18.06 -10.03 1.67
N GLN A 615 -18.85 -10.87 2.34
CA GLN A 615 -18.41 -12.18 2.80
C GLN A 615 -18.01 -13.09 1.63
N ALA A 616 -18.83 -13.14 0.58
CA ALA A 616 -18.57 -13.91 -0.63
C ALA A 616 -17.28 -13.45 -1.32
N ALA A 617 -17.12 -12.14 -1.53
CA ALA A 617 -15.90 -11.59 -2.13
C ALA A 617 -14.67 -11.89 -1.28
N SER A 618 -14.74 -11.73 0.05
CA SER A 618 -13.62 -12.00 0.95
C SER A 618 -13.19 -13.47 0.89
N GLN A 619 -14.15 -14.39 0.98
CA GLN A 619 -13.88 -15.81 0.95
C GLN A 619 -13.23 -16.24 -0.37
N VAL A 620 -13.83 -15.85 -1.51
CA VAL A 620 -13.31 -16.23 -2.83
C VAL A 620 -11.95 -15.58 -3.09
N PHE A 621 -11.75 -14.32 -2.69
CA PHE A 621 -10.47 -13.64 -2.82
C PHE A 621 -9.37 -14.36 -2.04
N ILE A 622 -9.59 -14.67 -0.75
CA ILE A 622 -8.61 -15.38 0.09
C ILE A 622 -8.31 -16.77 -0.48
N GLN A 623 -9.35 -17.50 -0.90
CA GLN A 623 -9.19 -18.82 -1.47
C GLN A 623 -8.33 -18.77 -2.73
N ARG A 624 -8.62 -17.84 -3.64
CA ARG A 624 -7.85 -17.63 -4.87
C ARG A 624 -6.41 -17.22 -4.60
N GLU A 625 -6.18 -16.29 -3.68
CA GLU A 625 -4.81 -15.86 -3.30
C GLU A 625 -4.02 -17.01 -2.67
N THR A 626 -4.66 -17.82 -1.83
CA THR A 626 -4.03 -18.99 -1.18
C THR A 626 -3.68 -20.04 -2.22
N GLN A 627 -4.63 -20.40 -3.10
CA GLN A 627 -4.40 -21.35 -4.19
C GLN A 627 -3.30 -20.88 -5.13
N THR A 628 -3.28 -19.58 -5.48
CA THR A 628 -2.25 -19.01 -6.35
C THR A 628 -0.88 -19.05 -5.69
N ARG A 629 -0.78 -18.66 -4.41
CA ARG A 629 0.47 -18.71 -3.65
C ARG A 629 0.99 -20.14 -3.51
N GLU A 630 0.13 -21.09 -3.11
CA GLU A 630 0.51 -22.51 -2.97
C GLU A 630 0.91 -23.14 -4.31
N ALA A 631 0.23 -22.77 -5.40
CA ALA A 631 0.61 -23.20 -6.74
C ALA A 631 1.98 -22.66 -7.11
N LEU A 632 2.24 -21.37 -6.92
CA LEU A 632 3.55 -20.78 -7.18
C LEU A 632 4.62 -21.44 -6.32
N ASP A 633 4.41 -21.56 -5.00
CA ASP A 633 5.31 -22.24 -4.05
C ASP A 633 5.66 -23.66 -4.54
N THR A 634 4.67 -24.40 -5.06
CA THR A 634 4.86 -25.73 -5.64
C THR A 634 5.68 -25.71 -6.92
N LEU A 635 5.38 -24.79 -7.85
CA LEU A 635 6.10 -24.68 -9.13
C LEU A 635 7.56 -24.23 -8.95
N MET A 636 7.88 -23.50 -7.88
CA MET A 636 9.25 -23.09 -7.58
C MET A 636 9.99 -24.10 -6.68
N SER A 637 9.30 -25.13 -6.20
CA SER A 637 9.90 -26.15 -5.36
C SER A 637 10.78 -27.10 -6.16
N GLU A 638 11.91 -27.51 -5.57
CA GLU A 638 12.80 -28.49 -6.19
C GLU A 638 12.14 -29.87 -6.30
N PRO A 639 12.48 -30.65 -7.34
CA PRO A 639 12.08 -32.05 -7.41
C PRO A 639 12.68 -32.83 -6.24
N PRO A 640 11.98 -33.86 -5.73
CA PRO A 640 12.47 -34.67 -4.62
C PRO A 640 13.73 -35.44 -5.02
N THR A 641 14.72 -35.44 -4.12
CA THR A 641 15.94 -36.25 -4.19
C THR A 641 16.00 -37.23 -3.01
N GLN A 642 16.80 -38.29 -3.11
CA GLN A 642 17.07 -39.18 -1.97
C GLN A 642 17.50 -38.39 -0.72
N THR A 643 18.35 -37.37 -0.87
CA THR A 643 18.76 -36.50 0.24
C THR A 643 17.58 -35.73 0.85
N SER A 644 16.72 -35.14 0.03
CA SER A 644 15.53 -34.41 0.52
C SER A 644 14.55 -35.33 1.25
N LEU A 645 14.38 -36.56 0.78
CA LEU A 645 13.50 -37.56 1.39
C LEU A 645 14.10 -38.07 2.70
N LEU A 646 15.41 -38.31 2.73
CA LEU A 646 16.12 -38.67 3.94
C LEU A 646 15.96 -37.58 5.02
N VAL A 647 16.15 -36.31 4.66
CA VAL A 647 15.97 -35.19 5.60
C VAL A 647 14.55 -35.18 6.16
N LYS A 648 13.51 -35.36 5.33
CA LYS A 648 12.12 -35.43 5.78
C LYS A 648 11.88 -36.61 6.73
N GLN A 649 12.42 -37.78 6.43
CA GLN A 649 12.31 -38.95 7.32
C GLN A 649 13.05 -38.74 8.63
N LEU A 650 14.22 -38.11 8.61
CA LEU A 650 14.96 -37.76 9.82
C LEU A 650 14.21 -36.71 10.65
N ALA A 651 13.58 -35.70 10.05
CA ALA A 651 12.80 -34.69 10.77
C ALA A 651 11.60 -35.30 11.50
N LEU A 652 10.98 -36.36 10.95
CA LEU A 652 9.93 -37.11 11.62
C LEU A 652 10.45 -37.89 12.84
N LEU A 653 11.68 -38.40 12.78
CA LEU A 653 12.33 -39.12 13.87
C LEU A 653 12.93 -38.18 14.94
N PHE A 654 13.25 -36.95 14.56
CA PHE A 654 13.90 -35.94 15.38
C PHE A 654 13.12 -34.61 15.35
N PRO A 655 11.92 -34.55 15.97
CA PRO A 655 11.11 -33.33 16.01
C PRO A 655 11.80 -32.16 16.74
N GLU A 656 12.87 -32.44 17.49
CA GLU A 656 13.73 -31.44 18.14
C GLU A 656 14.64 -30.70 17.14
N MET A 657 14.72 -31.16 15.89
CA MET A 657 15.54 -30.58 14.83
C MET A 657 14.68 -30.10 13.67
N THR A 658 15.05 -28.97 13.11
CA THR A 658 14.53 -28.49 11.81
C THR A 658 15.17 -29.26 10.65
N GLU A 659 14.49 -29.31 9.49
CA GLU A 659 15.08 -29.86 8.27
C GLU A 659 16.41 -29.19 7.90
N GLU A 660 16.56 -27.90 8.20
CA GLU A 660 17.78 -27.14 7.93
C GLU A 660 18.93 -27.56 8.84
N GLU A 661 18.67 -27.76 10.13
CA GLU A 661 19.68 -28.28 11.06
C GLU A 661 20.15 -29.66 10.59
N ILE A 662 19.22 -30.56 10.25
CA ILE A 662 19.52 -31.91 9.74
C ILE A 662 20.41 -31.86 8.48
N ARG A 663 20.09 -30.98 7.53
CA ARG A 663 20.87 -30.81 6.29
C ARG A 663 22.33 -30.40 6.52
N ASN A 664 22.63 -29.78 7.66
CA ASN A 664 23.94 -29.24 7.96
C ASN A 664 24.74 -30.08 8.97
N ILE A 665 24.20 -31.18 9.47
CA ILE A 665 24.91 -32.08 10.40
C ILE A 665 26.11 -32.71 9.69
N LYS A 666 27.29 -32.58 10.31
CA LYS A 666 28.53 -33.17 9.84
C LYS A 666 29.10 -34.16 10.85
N LEU A 667 29.55 -35.30 10.35
CA LEU A 667 30.27 -36.33 11.10
C LEU A 667 31.77 -36.07 10.94
N ALA A 668 32.39 -35.62 12.01
CA ALA A 668 33.83 -35.32 12.04
C ALA A 668 34.72 -36.57 12.10
N GLY A 669 34.19 -37.71 12.58
CA GLY A 669 34.95 -38.96 12.74
C GLY A 669 34.91 -39.92 11.55
N HIS A 670 34.19 -39.60 10.48
CA HIS A 670 34.07 -40.50 9.33
C HIS A 670 35.38 -40.51 8.51
N PRO A 671 35.98 -41.66 8.21
CA PRO A 671 37.23 -41.73 7.45
C PRO A 671 37.02 -41.35 5.97
N ASP A 672 38.07 -40.80 5.35
CA ASP A 672 38.13 -40.58 3.91
C ASP A 672 38.39 -41.91 3.19
N LEU A 673 37.31 -42.58 2.76
CA LEU A 673 37.35 -43.90 2.12
C LEU A 673 37.84 -43.87 0.65
N GLY A 674 38.14 -42.69 0.10
CA GLY A 674 38.49 -42.50 -1.33
C GLY A 674 39.87 -43.04 -1.75
N ASN A 675 40.70 -43.51 -0.82
CA ASN A 675 42.07 -43.99 -1.10
C ASN A 675 42.25 -45.52 -0.96
N ALA A 676 41.18 -46.32 -1.00
CA ALA A 676 41.24 -47.77 -0.76
C ALA A 676 41.62 -48.62 -2.00
N ALA A 677 42.36 -48.06 -2.97
CA ALA A 677 42.85 -48.80 -4.15
C ALA A 677 44.38 -49.02 -4.18
N GLY A 678 45.08 -48.87 -3.05
CA GLY A 678 46.51 -49.17 -2.93
C GLY A 678 46.87 -49.88 -1.62
N PRO A 679 47.90 -50.75 -1.60
CA PRO A 679 48.31 -51.45 -0.39
C PRO A 679 48.84 -50.47 0.66
N HIS A 680 48.25 -50.55 1.86
CA HIS A 680 48.62 -49.94 3.14
C HIS A 680 49.82 -48.98 3.14
N ILE A 681 49.56 -47.67 3.11
CA ILE A 681 50.45 -46.67 3.70
C ILE A 681 49.65 -45.93 4.77
N ALA A 682 50.01 -46.17 6.04
CA ALA A 682 49.48 -45.46 7.19
C ALA A 682 50.02 -44.02 7.23
N GLY A 683 49.30 -43.10 6.59
CA GLY A 683 49.40 -41.67 6.86
C GLY A 683 48.34 -41.23 7.87
N PRO A 684 48.50 -40.07 8.53
CA PRO A 684 47.45 -39.53 9.39
C PRO A 684 46.22 -39.23 8.52
N TYR A 685 45.10 -39.91 8.80
CA TYR A 685 43.84 -39.66 8.11
C TYR A 685 43.42 -38.20 8.38
N GLU A 686 43.45 -37.35 7.36
CA GLU A 686 42.75 -36.07 7.43
C GLU A 686 41.25 -36.38 7.50
N HIS A 687 40.66 -36.14 8.67
CA HIS A 687 39.23 -36.36 8.88
C HIS A 687 38.44 -35.17 8.34
N THR A 688 38.18 -35.17 7.04
CA THR A 688 37.33 -34.13 6.45
C THR A 688 35.87 -34.38 6.85
N PRO A 689 35.20 -33.49 7.59
CA PRO A 689 33.85 -33.76 8.08
C PRO A 689 32.86 -34.01 6.93
N LYS A 690 32.12 -35.12 6.99
CA LYS A 690 31.14 -35.51 5.95
C LYS A 690 29.71 -35.22 6.39
N LEU A 691 28.82 -34.89 5.46
CA LEU A 691 27.41 -34.72 5.80
C LEU A 691 26.80 -36.03 6.28
N LEU A 692 26.02 -35.98 7.36
CA LEU A 692 25.31 -37.13 7.91
C LEU A 692 24.43 -37.80 6.84
N THR A 693 23.74 -36.98 6.05
CA THR A 693 22.85 -37.44 4.98
C THR A 693 23.60 -38.20 3.89
N ASP A 694 24.79 -37.73 3.50
CA ASP A 694 25.62 -38.40 2.49
C ASP A 694 26.13 -39.76 2.98
N VAL A 695 26.52 -39.84 4.26
CA VAL A 695 26.98 -41.08 4.90
C VAL A 695 25.84 -42.10 4.98
N ILE A 696 24.64 -41.68 5.41
CA ILE A 696 23.49 -42.57 5.49
C ILE A 696 23.09 -43.09 4.10
N LEU A 697 23.04 -42.22 3.08
CA LEU A 697 22.67 -42.63 1.72
C LEU A 697 23.71 -43.57 1.10
N LEU A 698 25.00 -43.27 1.26
CA LEU A 698 26.10 -44.16 0.89
C LEU A 698 25.90 -45.55 1.52
N ASN A 699 25.69 -45.60 2.83
CA ASN A 699 25.56 -46.86 3.54
C ASN A 699 24.27 -47.61 3.18
N GLN A 700 23.14 -46.93 2.96
CA GLN A 700 21.92 -47.58 2.49
C GLN A 700 22.10 -48.21 1.10
N ALA A 701 22.78 -47.51 0.17
CA ALA A 701 23.05 -48.01 -1.18
C ALA A 701 23.91 -49.28 -1.16
N GLU A 702 24.94 -49.31 -0.30
CA GLU A 702 25.86 -50.44 -0.15
C GLU A 702 25.38 -51.50 0.87
N ARG A 703 24.15 -51.36 1.42
CA ARG A 703 23.55 -52.26 2.43
C ARG A 703 24.41 -52.40 3.70
N LEU A 704 25.01 -51.30 4.16
CA LEU A 704 25.86 -51.20 5.34
C LEU A 704 25.09 -50.54 6.52
N PRO A 705 25.60 -50.67 7.77
CA PRO A 705 25.04 -49.94 8.91
C PRO A 705 25.04 -48.42 8.67
N LEU A 706 23.97 -47.72 9.07
CA LEU A 706 23.67 -46.34 8.65
C LEU A 706 24.76 -45.31 8.97
N LEU A 707 25.49 -45.48 10.07
CA LEU A 707 26.58 -44.59 10.50
C LEU A 707 27.98 -45.17 10.25
N GLY A 708 28.07 -46.30 9.54
CA GLY A 708 29.33 -47.00 9.25
C GLY A 708 29.60 -48.24 10.08
N ARG A 709 30.70 -48.96 9.77
CA ARG A 709 31.00 -50.30 10.32
C ARG A 709 31.63 -50.27 11.72
N GLU A 710 32.25 -49.17 12.12
CA GLU A 710 32.90 -49.04 13.42
C GLU A 710 32.20 -47.97 14.27
N ASP A 711 31.91 -48.29 15.52
CA ASP A 711 31.36 -47.32 16.49
C ASP A 711 32.30 -46.12 16.71
N SER A 712 33.59 -46.29 16.42
CA SER A 712 34.64 -45.27 16.51
C SER A 712 34.38 -44.05 15.64
N TRP A 713 33.62 -44.18 14.55
CA TRP A 713 33.35 -43.06 13.62
C TRP A 713 32.33 -42.06 14.16
N THR A 714 31.67 -42.41 15.26
CA THR A 714 30.70 -41.57 15.99
C THR A 714 31.17 -41.18 17.40
N LEU A 715 32.35 -41.64 17.83
CA LEU A 715 32.91 -41.37 19.16
C LEU A 715 33.19 -39.86 19.33
N GLY A 716 32.62 -39.26 20.39
CA GLY A 716 32.83 -37.85 20.74
C GLY A 716 32.06 -36.83 19.89
N VAL A 717 31.17 -37.28 18.98
CA VAL A 717 30.37 -36.40 18.13
C VAL A 717 29.06 -36.03 18.82
N THR A 718 28.88 -34.75 19.17
CA THR A 718 27.59 -34.21 19.60
C THR A 718 26.78 -33.80 18.38
N ILE A 719 25.87 -34.67 17.93
CA ILE A 719 24.98 -34.41 16.80
C ILE A 719 23.92 -33.34 17.14
N HIS A 720 23.45 -33.32 18.40
CA HIS A 720 22.53 -32.31 18.91
C HIS A 720 22.76 -32.08 20.41
N PRO A 721 22.70 -30.84 20.91
CA PRO A 721 22.89 -30.56 22.34
C PRO A 721 21.84 -31.22 23.23
N ASN A 722 20.62 -31.43 22.71
CA ASN A 722 19.48 -31.95 23.50
C ASN A 722 19.13 -33.42 23.21
N VAL A 723 19.85 -34.10 22.29
CA VAL A 723 19.59 -35.52 21.97
C VAL A 723 20.85 -36.34 22.23
N PRO A 724 20.87 -37.18 23.28
CA PRO A 724 22.00 -38.08 23.55
C PRO A 724 22.28 -39.01 22.36
N LEU A 725 23.55 -39.32 22.10
CA LEU A 725 23.98 -40.12 20.95
C LEU A 725 23.31 -41.51 20.91
N GLU A 726 23.13 -42.16 22.06
CA GLU A 726 22.44 -43.46 22.14
C GLU A 726 20.97 -43.34 21.75
N THR A 727 20.27 -42.30 22.21
CA THR A 727 18.89 -42.00 21.79
C THR A 727 18.83 -41.70 20.30
N PHE A 728 19.83 -41.00 19.77
CA PHE A 728 19.95 -40.73 18.34
C PHE A 728 20.10 -42.03 17.53
N LYS A 729 21.03 -42.92 17.92
CA LYS A 729 21.24 -44.22 17.28
C LYS A 729 19.97 -45.08 17.33
N GLU A 730 19.26 -45.14 18.45
CA GLU A 730 18.02 -45.93 18.59
C GLU A 730 16.90 -45.41 17.68
N ARG A 731 16.67 -44.09 17.64
CA ARG A 731 15.65 -43.51 16.74
C ARG A 731 16.03 -43.72 15.27
N LEU A 732 17.32 -43.65 14.93
CA LEU A 732 17.80 -43.86 13.57
C LEU A 732 17.54 -45.29 13.06
N LYS A 733 17.44 -46.31 13.93
CA LYS A 733 17.04 -47.67 13.52
C LYS A 733 15.64 -47.75 12.90
N GLN A 734 14.78 -46.75 13.17
CA GLN A 734 13.43 -46.66 12.61
C GLN A 734 13.42 -46.01 11.21
N LEU A 735 14.57 -45.56 10.70
CA LEU A 735 14.69 -44.93 9.40
C LEU A 735 14.42 -45.95 8.28
N PRO A 736 13.42 -45.72 7.41
CA PRO A 736 13.17 -46.61 6.28
C PRO A 736 14.28 -46.52 5.21
N MET A 737 14.30 -47.49 4.30
CA MET A 737 15.11 -47.37 3.09
C MET A 737 14.55 -46.23 2.22
N ILE A 738 15.42 -45.33 1.76
CA ILE A 738 14.98 -44.13 1.06
C ILE A 738 14.70 -44.39 -0.43
N GLU A 739 15.46 -45.27 -1.09
CA GLU A 739 15.30 -45.58 -2.52
C GLU A 739 13.85 -45.95 -2.91
N PRO A 740 13.12 -46.84 -2.21
CA PRO A 740 11.73 -47.16 -2.56
C PRO A 740 10.75 -45.99 -2.42
N LEU A 741 11.10 -44.96 -1.65
CA LEU A 741 10.26 -43.77 -1.45
C LEU A 741 10.39 -42.76 -2.60
N VAL A 742 11.41 -42.91 -3.46
CA VAL A 742 11.72 -41.97 -4.54
C VAL A 742 10.62 -41.91 -5.59
N ALA A 743 10.22 -43.05 -6.17
CA ALA A 743 9.22 -43.05 -7.23
C ALA A 743 7.85 -42.48 -6.77
N PRO A 744 7.28 -42.90 -5.61
CA PRO A 744 6.05 -42.28 -5.10
C PRO A 744 6.18 -40.78 -4.81
N ALA A 745 7.34 -40.33 -4.31
CA ALA A 745 7.57 -38.92 -4.06
C ALA A 745 7.66 -38.09 -5.35
N VAL A 746 8.35 -38.61 -6.38
CA VAL A 746 8.41 -37.98 -7.70
C VAL A 746 7.02 -37.95 -8.34
N ASP A 747 6.25 -39.03 -8.25
CA ASP A 747 4.88 -39.09 -8.78
C ASP A 747 3.97 -38.06 -8.11
N LYS A 748 4.07 -37.94 -6.78
CA LYS A 748 3.38 -36.89 -6.03
C LYS A 748 3.82 -35.49 -6.47
N TYR A 749 5.12 -35.25 -6.62
CA TYR A 749 5.64 -33.96 -7.09
C TYR A 749 5.13 -33.61 -8.49
N ILE A 750 5.10 -34.56 -9.42
CA ILE A 750 4.55 -34.36 -10.77
C ILE A 750 3.05 -34.04 -10.72
N ALA A 751 2.29 -34.74 -9.87
CA ALA A 751 0.87 -34.45 -9.69
C ALA A 751 0.62 -33.06 -9.09
N ASP A 752 1.37 -32.71 -8.04
CA ASP A 752 1.27 -31.41 -7.36
C ASP A 752 1.67 -30.26 -8.31
N THR A 753 2.75 -30.41 -9.09
CA THR A 753 3.19 -29.42 -10.09
C THR A 753 2.20 -29.29 -11.24
N ARG A 754 1.58 -30.39 -11.71
CA ARG A 754 0.50 -30.33 -12.71
C ARG A 754 -0.72 -29.57 -12.19
N ALA A 755 -1.14 -29.82 -10.95
CA ALA A 755 -2.25 -29.10 -10.33
C ALA A 755 -1.93 -27.61 -10.13
N ALA A 756 -0.71 -27.30 -9.73
CA ALA A 756 -0.23 -25.92 -9.61
C ALA A 756 -0.17 -25.19 -10.97
N HIS A 757 0.22 -25.90 -12.03
CA HIS A 757 0.19 -25.38 -13.40
C HIS A 757 -1.24 -25.09 -13.86
N ALA A 758 -2.20 -25.96 -13.50
CA ALA A 758 -3.60 -25.70 -13.78
C ALA A 758 -4.10 -24.41 -13.12
N THR A 759 -3.77 -24.18 -11.84
CA THR A 759 -4.15 -22.96 -11.11
C THR A 759 -3.59 -21.69 -11.75
N THR A 760 -2.34 -21.74 -12.21
CA THR A 760 -1.68 -20.58 -12.84
C THR A 760 -2.23 -20.29 -14.25
N LEU A 761 -2.60 -21.33 -15.02
CA LEU A 761 -3.33 -21.15 -16.29
C LEU A 761 -4.75 -20.58 -16.06
N LYS A 762 -5.48 -21.05 -15.04
CA LYS A 762 -6.77 -20.45 -14.65
C LYS A 762 -6.62 -18.96 -14.31
N LEU A 763 -5.53 -18.59 -13.63
CA LEU A 763 -5.20 -17.19 -13.36
C LEU A 763 -4.95 -16.40 -14.64
N MET A 764 -4.22 -16.97 -15.61
CA MET A 764 -3.99 -16.37 -16.93
C MET A 764 -5.31 -16.06 -17.66
N PHE A 765 -6.22 -17.04 -17.76
CA PHE A 765 -7.54 -16.84 -18.38
C PHE A 765 -8.40 -15.82 -17.62
N ALA A 766 -8.39 -15.87 -16.29
CA ALA A 766 -9.15 -14.94 -15.46
C ALA A 766 -8.66 -13.48 -15.55
N GLN A 767 -7.44 -13.25 -16.05
CA GLN A 767 -6.89 -11.92 -16.28
C GLN A 767 -7.11 -11.41 -17.72
N LEU A 768 -7.74 -12.19 -18.60
CA LEU A 768 -8.08 -11.71 -19.94
C LEU A 768 -9.10 -10.55 -19.88
N PRO A 769 -9.05 -9.60 -20.84
CA PRO A 769 -10.08 -8.60 -21.03
C PRO A 769 -11.49 -9.21 -21.04
N LEU A 770 -12.46 -8.50 -20.45
CA LEU A 770 -13.84 -8.99 -20.28
C LEU A 770 -14.45 -9.56 -21.56
N LYS A 771 -14.28 -8.87 -22.70
CA LYS A 771 -14.81 -9.32 -23.99
C LYS A 771 -14.36 -10.74 -24.31
N GLN A 772 -13.07 -11.03 -24.14
CA GLN A 772 -12.47 -12.33 -24.43
C GLN A 772 -12.95 -13.41 -23.44
N ARG A 773 -13.10 -13.05 -22.16
CA ARG A 773 -13.66 -13.97 -21.14
C ARG A 773 -15.10 -14.33 -21.47
N THR A 774 -15.94 -13.34 -21.79
CA THR A 774 -17.34 -13.59 -22.18
C THR A 774 -17.42 -14.42 -23.46
N GLU A 775 -16.61 -14.11 -24.47
CA GLU A 775 -16.54 -14.85 -25.74
C GLU A 775 -16.12 -16.32 -25.53
N LEU A 776 -15.11 -16.58 -24.69
CA LEU A 776 -14.69 -17.93 -24.32
C LEU A 776 -15.84 -18.72 -23.65
N GLU A 777 -16.47 -18.11 -22.65
CA GLU A 777 -17.46 -18.78 -21.80
C GLU A 777 -18.80 -19.01 -22.52
N SER A 778 -19.17 -18.11 -23.44
CA SER A 778 -20.44 -18.20 -24.20
C SER A 778 -20.31 -18.91 -25.55
N SER A 779 -19.12 -19.40 -25.89
CA SER A 779 -18.85 -20.06 -27.16
C SER A 779 -19.76 -21.28 -27.40
N GLU A 780 -20.15 -21.48 -28.66
CA GLU A 780 -20.87 -22.68 -29.10
C GLU A 780 -19.94 -23.89 -29.09
N GLU A 781 -18.71 -23.67 -29.58
CA GLU A 781 -17.69 -24.69 -29.78
C GLU A 781 -16.30 -24.08 -29.52
N ILE A 782 -15.47 -24.80 -28.76
CA ILE A 782 -14.05 -24.51 -28.55
C ILE A 782 -13.26 -25.69 -29.13
N GLN A 783 -12.71 -25.49 -30.33
CA GLN A 783 -11.89 -26.50 -31.01
C GLN A 783 -10.41 -26.20 -30.82
N PHE A 784 -9.63 -27.23 -30.54
CA PHE A 784 -8.17 -27.13 -30.47
C PHE A 784 -7.55 -27.75 -31.72
N TYR A 785 -6.38 -27.24 -32.11
CA TYR A 785 -5.59 -27.75 -33.22
C TYR A 785 -4.13 -27.89 -32.81
N THR A 786 -3.53 -29.00 -33.22
CA THR A 786 -2.08 -29.21 -33.22
C THR A 786 -1.49 -28.79 -34.56
N LEU A 787 -0.26 -28.27 -34.50
CA LEU A 787 0.55 -28.00 -35.68
C LEU A 787 1.66 -29.02 -35.76
N ARG A 788 1.89 -29.59 -36.94
CA ARG A 788 3.02 -30.50 -37.19
C ARG A 788 3.77 -30.16 -38.47
N LYS A 789 5.03 -30.56 -38.51
CA LYS A 789 5.81 -30.62 -39.76
C LYS A 789 5.41 -31.84 -40.60
N GLU A 790 5.80 -31.81 -41.87
CA GLU A 790 5.76 -32.99 -42.73
C GLU A 790 6.63 -34.10 -42.14
N THR A 791 6.16 -35.35 -42.23
CA THR A 791 6.92 -36.54 -41.82
C THR A 791 7.91 -36.95 -42.91
N GLY A 792 7.58 -36.67 -44.17
CA GLY A 792 8.33 -37.14 -45.34
C GLY A 792 7.96 -38.57 -45.75
N ASP A 793 6.97 -39.18 -45.09
CA ASP A 793 6.53 -40.56 -45.31
C ASP A 793 5.23 -40.60 -46.15
N ASP A 794 5.01 -41.71 -46.86
CA ASP A 794 3.75 -41.95 -47.57
C ASP A 794 2.57 -42.06 -46.60
N ILE A 795 1.37 -41.63 -47.01
CA ILE A 795 0.15 -41.63 -46.18
C ILE A 795 -0.16 -43.01 -45.57
N GLU A 796 0.11 -44.12 -46.27
CA GLU A 796 -0.11 -45.47 -45.74
C GLU A 796 0.95 -45.88 -44.70
N GLU A 797 2.12 -45.27 -44.74
CA GLU A 797 3.19 -45.45 -43.75
C GLU A 797 2.97 -44.56 -42.52
N ASP A 798 2.53 -43.32 -42.72
CA ASP A 798 2.02 -42.40 -41.69
C ASP A 798 0.94 -43.08 -40.83
N LYS A 799 0.00 -43.81 -41.46
CA LYS A 799 -1.05 -44.59 -40.76
C LYS A 799 -0.49 -45.72 -39.90
N ARG A 800 0.64 -46.31 -40.26
CA ARG A 800 1.28 -47.43 -39.54
C ARG A 800 2.23 -46.93 -38.45
N GLN A 801 2.86 -45.78 -38.66
CA GLN A 801 3.85 -45.17 -37.77
C GLN A 801 3.31 -43.93 -37.07
N ALA A 802 2.24 -44.10 -36.28
CA ALA A 802 1.65 -43.01 -35.50
C ALA A 802 2.67 -42.27 -34.61
N SER A 803 3.76 -42.93 -34.20
CA SER A 803 4.85 -42.33 -33.41
C SER A 803 5.69 -41.31 -34.17
N THR A 804 5.83 -41.41 -35.50
CA THR A 804 6.53 -40.43 -36.34
C THR A 804 5.70 -39.16 -36.49
N ILE A 805 4.39 -39.30 -36.67
CA ILE A 805 3.44 -38.19 -36.64
C ILE A 805 3.49 -37.46 -35.29
N GLU A 806 3.42 -38.19 -34.17
CA GLU A 806 3.47 -37.57 -32.84
C GLU A 806 4.78 -36.78 -32.60
N LYS A 807 5.93 -37.29 -33.06
CA LYS A 807 7.23 -36.58 -32.96
C LYS A 807 7.30 -35.32 -33.83
N SER A 808 6.51 -35.25 -34.89
CA SER A 808 6.47 -34.09 -35.79
C SER A 808 5.58 -32.95 -35.30
N LYS A 809 4.78 -33.17 -34.24
CA LYS A 809 3.88 -32.17 -33.63
C LYS A 809 4.61 -31.19 -32.73
N GLY A 810 4.12 -29.96 -32.69
CA GLY A 810 4.49 -28.97 -31.68
C GLY A 810 3.88 -29.31 -30.32
N ALA A 811 4.66 -29.96 -29.45
CA ALA A 811 4.20 -30.43 -28.14
C ALA A 811 3.94 -29.30 -27.11
N GLN A 812 4.38 -28.07 -27.38
CA GLN A 812 4.42 -26.99 -26.38
C GLN A 812 3.34 -25.93 -26.56
N GLY A 813 2.55 -25.99 -27.64
CA GLY A 813 1.50 -25.03 -27.94
C GLY A 813 0.31 -25.65 -28.65
N LEU A 814 -0.85 -25.00 -28.51
CA LEU A 814 -2.07 -25.34 -29.24
C LEU A 814 -2.67 -24.08 -29.86
N LEU A 815 -3.27 -24.23 -31.05
CA LEU A 815 -4.16 -23.22 -31.60
C LEU A 815 -5.58 -23.51 -31.11
N MET A 816 -6.22 -22.52 -30.49
CA MET A 816 -7.58 -22.62 -29.96
C MET A 816 -8.51 -21.72 -30.79
N ARG A 817 -9.63 -22.28 -31.25
CA ARG A 817 -10.67 -21.60 -32.03
C ARG A 817 -11.99 -21.59 -31.28
N PHE A 818 -12.58 -20.41 -31.12
CA PHE A 818 -13.93 -20.24 -30.58
C PHE A 818 -14.92 -20.04 -31.73
N LYS A 819 -16.02 -20.78 -31.75
CA LYS A 819 -17.19 -20.52 -32.59
C LYS A 819 -18.23 -19.76 -31.77
N MET A 820 -18.65 -18.58 -32.21
CA MET A 820 -19.65 -17.78 -31.51
C MET A 820 -21.09 -18.23 -31.82
N ARG A 821 -22.00 -18.10 -30.85
CA ARG A 821 -23.44 -18.47 -30.97
C ARG A 821 -24.29 -17.45 -31.77
N GLU A 822 -23.70 -16.44 -32.41
CA GLU A 822 -24.40 -15.37 -33.13
C GLU A 822 -24.97 -15.85 -34.51
N LEU A 823 -25.87 -15.07 -35.12
CA LEU A 823 -26.37 -15.32 -36.49
C LEU A 823 -25.26 -15.08 -37.55
N GLY A 824 -24.34 -16.05 -37.69
CA GLY A 824 -23.29 -16.09 -38.69
C GLY A 824 -22.00 -16.76 -38.16
N PRO A 825 -21.19 -17.43 -39.01
CA PRO A 825 -19.97 -18.10 -38.57
C PRO A 825 -18.88 -17.06 -38.28
N ARG A 826 -18.80 -16.63 -37.01
CA ARG A 826 -17.70 -15.80 -36.51
C ARG A 826 -16.79 -16.66 -35.62
N TYR A 827 -15.50 -16.64 -35.94
CA TYR A 827 -14.47 -17.37 -35.20
C TYR A 827 -13.46 -16.40 -34.58
N GLU A 828 -12.95 -16.75 -33.41
CA GLU A 828 -11.81 -16.09 -32.78
C GLU A 828 -10.71 -17.12 -32.54
N PHE A 829 -9.45 -16.74 -32.78
CA PHE A 829 -8.31 -17.64 -32.72
C PHE A 829 -7.27 -17.18 -31.71
N TYR A 830 -6.70 -18.13 -30.98
CA TYR A 830 -5.65 -17.88 -30.00
C TYR A 830 -4.58 -18.95 -30.05
N GLU A 831 -3.32 -18.54 -30.12
CA GLU A 831 -2.19 -19.43 -29.83
C GLU A 831 -2.00 -19.46 -28.32
N VAL A 832 -1.98 -20.66 -27.73
CA VAL A 832 -1.81 -20.84 -26.29
C VAL A 832 -0.56 -21.68 -26.04
N PHE A 833 0.35 -21.14 -25.24
CA PHE A 833 1.61 -21.76 -24.84
C PHE A 833 1.61 -21.91 -23.32
N PRO A 834 1.15 -23.06 -22.79
CA PRO A 834 0.94 -23.22 -21.35
C PRO A 834 2.23 -23.10 -20.53
N ASN A 835 3.37 -23.56 -21.07
CA ASN A 835 4.63 -23.61 -20.36
C ASN A 835 5.32 -22.24 -20.25
N SER A 836 5.07 -21.34 -21.21
CA SER A 836 5.51 -19.94 -21.15
C SER A 836 4.43 -18.99 -20.63
N MET A 837 3.26 -19.50 -20.24
CA MET A 837 2.11 -18.67 -19.81
C MET A 837 1.73 -17.58 -20.80
N THR A 838 1.86 -17.87 -22.11
CA THR A 838 1.63 -16.90 -23.18
C THR A 838 0.38 -17.25 -23.97
N MET A 839 -0.44 -16.24 -24.24
CA MET A 839 -1.63 -16.37 -25.10
C MET A 839 -1.64 -15.22 -26.11
N VAL A 840 -1.66 -15.56 -27.40
CA VAL A 840 -1.60 -14.59 -28.51
C VAL A 840 -2.92 -14.62 -29.26
N HIS A 841 -3.61 -13.48 -29.31
CA HIS A 841 -4.82 -13.33 -30.13
C HIS A 841 -4.45 -13.22 -31.60
N ARG A 842 -5.13 -13.97 -32.46
CA ARG A 842 -4.88 -14.06 -33.91
C ARG A 842 -6.09 -13.60 -34.74
N PRO A 843 -6.40 -12.29 -34.73
CA PRO A 843 -7.51 -11.73 -35.50
C PRO A 843 -7.24 -11.70 -37.02
N ASP A 844 -6.00 -11.99 -37.43
CA ASP A 844 -5.54 -12.02 -38.81
C ASP A 844 -5.86 -13.33 -39.54
N LEU A 845 -6.24 -14.39 -38.81
CA LEU A 845 -6.54 -15.70 -39.39
C LEU A 845 -7.92 -15.74 -40.05
N PRO A 846 -8.06 -16.42 -41.20
CA PRO A 846 -9.36 -16.56 -41.87
C PRO A 846 -10.30 -17.52 -41.10
N ASN A 847 -11.61 -17.30 -41.25
CA ASN A 847 -12.64 -18.17 -40.67
C ASN A 847 -12.52 -19.63 -41.14
N ASP A 848 -12.12 -19.84 -42.40
CA ASP A 848 -11.88 -21.16 -42.99
C ASP A 848 -10.39 -21.48 -42.94
N LEU A 849 -9.99 -22.29 -41.96
CA LEU A 849 -8.62 -22.76 -41.82
C LEU A 849 -8.40 -24.00 -42.69
N LYS A 850 -7.27 -24.03 -43.42
CA LYS A 850 -6.85 -25.22 -44.17
C LYS A 850 -6.36 -26.32 -43.23
N VAL A 851 -7.27 -27.19 -42.81
CA VAL A 851 -6.98 -28.36 -41.98
C VAL A 851 -6.48 -29.52 -42.86
N GLY A 852 -5.46 -30.25 -42.40
CA GLY A 852 -4.95 -31.48 -43.05
C GLY A 852 -3.89 -31.28 -44.15
N GLY A 853 -3.47 -30.04 -44.41
CA GLY A 853 -2.46 -29.72 -45.42
C GLY A 853 -2.95 -29.98 -46.86
N THR A 854 -2.04 -30.35 -47.75
CA THR A 854 -2.35 -30.77 -49.12
C THR A 854 -1.79 -32.16 -49.40
N ILE A 855 -2.45 -32.93 -50.26
CA ILE A 855 -1.96 -34.25 -50.67
C ILE A 855 -1.36 -34.12 -52.06
N THR A 856 -0.09 -34.50 -52.20
CA THR A 856 0.62 -34.53 -53.48
C THR A 856 1.04 -35.95 -53.84
N GLU A 857 0.83 -36.32 -55.11
CA GLU A 857 1.38 -37.54 -55.69
C GLU A 857 2.82 -37.26 -56.17
N VAL A 858 3.79 -37.95 -55.59
CA VAL A 858 5.20 -37.87 -55.98
C VAL A 858 5.62 -39.23 -56.53
N PHE A 859 6.35 -39.23 -57.65
CA PHE A 859 6.95 -40.44 -58.19
C PHE A 859 8.28 -40.68 -57.47
N GLU A 860 8.37 -41.80 -56.76
CA GLU A 860 9.60 -42.23 -56.09
C GLU A 860 10.25 -43.40 -56.83
N PRO A 861 11.58 -43.42 -56.97
CA PRO A 861 12.28 -44.56 -57.55
C PRO A 861 12.24 -45.76 -56.60
N TYR A 862 11.49 -46.80 -56.99
CA TYR A 862 11.44 -48.09 -56.32
C TYR A 862 12.44 -49.05 -56.97
N GLY A 863 13.66 -49.08 -56.43
CA GLY A 863 14.77 -49.85 -57.01
C GLY A 863 15.35 -49.20 -58.27
N ARG A 864 16.19 -49.94 -59.02
CA ARG A 864 17.00 -49.36 -60.12
C ARG A 864 16.21 -49.02 -61.39
N TYR A 865 14.95 -49.46 -61.53
CA TYR A 865 14.20 -49.41 -62.81
C TYR A 865 12.66 -49.25 -62.69
N LEU A 866 12.09 -49.00 -61.51
CA LEU A 866 10.63 -48.83 -61.35
C LEU A 866 10.32 -47.53 -60.59
N GLU A 867 9.28 -46.82 -61.00
CA GLU A 867 8.74 -45.67 -60.28
C GLU A 867 7.45 -46.10 -59.58
N SER A 868 7.35 -45.89 -58.25
CA SER A 868 6.11 -46.04 -57.50
C SER A 868 5.53 -44.68 -57.19
N LYS A 869 4.20 -44.54 -57.30
CA LYS A 869 3.49 -43.34 -56.86
C LYS A 869 3.28 -43.39 -55.35
N GLY A 870 3.93 -42.50 -54.62
CA GLY A 870 3.62 -42.24 -53.22
C GLY A 870 2.68 -41.03 -53.09
N LYS A 871 1.80 -41.05 -52.09
CA LYS A 871 0.98 -39.90 -51.68
C LYS A 871 1.52 -39.38 -50.37
N PHE A 872 1.81 -38.09 -50.31
CA PHE A 872 2.41 -37.44 -49.15
C PHE A 872 1.52 -36.32 -48.64
N HIS A 873 1.44 -36.17 -47.31
CA HIS A 873 0.89 -34.96 -46.70
C HIS A 873 1.94 -33.84 -46.76
N GLN A 874 1.70 -32.82 -47.56
CA GLN A 874 2.47 -31.60 -47.60
C GLN A 874 1.84 -30.53 -46.72
N GLY A 875 2.70 -29.83 -45.97
CA GLY A 875 2.36 -28.64 -45.22
C GLY A 875 1.95 -27.50 -46.14
N THR A 876 1.34 -26.50 -45.54
CA THR A 876 1.07 -25.23 -46.21
C THR A 876 1.75 -24.11 -45.43
N THR A 877 2.15 -23.05 -46.12
CA THR A 877 2.75 -21.89 -45.48
C THR A 877 1.70 -21.22 -44.58
N LEU A 878 1.83 -21.42 -43.27
CA LEU A 878 0.94 -20.83 -42.26
C LEU A 878 1.70 -19.77 -41.45
N PRO A 879 1.01 -18.71 -41.00
CA PRO A 879 1.61 -17.63 -40.22
C PRO A 879 1.80 -18.03 -38.74
N PHE A 880 2.47 -19.16 -38.50
CA PHE A 880 2.80 -19.66 -37.17
C PHE A 880 4.30 -19.90 -37.04
N ASP A 881 4.84 -19.64 -35.85
CA ASP A 881 6.21 -19.95 -35.50
C ASP A 881 6.31 -21.37 -34.95
N PHE A 882 6.61 -22.36 -35.79
CA PHE A 882 6.71 -23.75 -35.32
C PHE A 882 7.78 -23.94 -34.25
N GLU A 883 8.82 -23.11 -34.26
CA GLU A 883 9.88 -23.18 -33.25
C GLU A 883 9.31 -22.89 -31.86
N ALA A 884 8.39 -21.93 -31.73
CA ALA A 884 7.65 -21.66 -30.50
C ALA A 884 6.75 -22.84 -30.10
N TYR A 885 6.03 -23.44 -31.05
CA TYR A 885 5.20 -24.63 -30.81
C TYR A 885 6.00 -25.88 -30.39
N SER A 886 7.26 -25.98 -30.81
CA SER A 886 8.15 -27.10 -30.46
C SER A 886 8.94 -26.88 -29.16
N SER A 887 9.36 -25.63 -28.89
CA SER A 887 10.25 -25.29 -27.76
C SER A 887 9.51 -24.70 -26.56
N GLY A 888 8.30 -24.18 -26.75
CA GLY A 888 7.55 -23.43 -25.75
C GLY A 888 8.04 -21.98 -25.57
N ALA A 889 8.93 -21.48 -26.43
CA ALA A 889 9.33 -20.07 -26.43
C ALA A 889 8.19 -19.15 -26.92
N ALA A 890 8.29 -17.85 -26.62
CA ALA A 890 7.34 -16.87 -27.17
C ALA A 890 7.44 -16.83 -28.71
N PRO A 891 6.31 -16.76 -29.43
CA PRO A 891 6.30 -16.76 -30.90
C PRO A 891 6.94 -15.48 -31.46
N ARG A 892 7.79 -15.63 -32.49
CA ARG A 892 8.39 -14.49 -33.18
C ARG A 892 7.36 -13.76 -34.05
N PRO A 893 7.34 -12.41 -34.04
CA PRO A 893 6.47 -11.64 -34.93
C PRO A 893 6.68 -12.01 -36.40
N ASP A 894 5.59 -12.09 -37.16
CA ASP A 894 5.56 -12.32 -38.62
C ASP A 894 6.21 -13.63 -39.10
N ALA A 895 6.56 -14.54 -38.21
CA ALA A 895 7.11 -15.85 -38.56
C ALA A 895 6.09 -16.70 -39.34
N LYS A 896 6.60 -17.46 -40.31
CA LYS A 896 5.82 -18.39 -41.13
C LYS A 896 6.53 -19.73 -41.19
N SER A 897 5.76 -20.81 -41.20
CA SER A 897 6.27 -22.17 -41.24
C SER A 897 5.42 -23.03 -42.19
N GLU A 898 6.04 -24.00 -42.86
CA GLU A 898 5.32 -25.03 -43.62
C GLU A 898 4.76 -26.07 -42.66
N LEU A 899 3.44 -26.09 -42.51
CA LEU A 899 2.78 -26.84 -41.43
C LEU A 899 1.48 -27.52 -41.88
N ILE A 900 1.17 -28.61 -41.19
CA ILE A 900 -0.09 -29.33 -41.27
C ILE A 900 -0.87 -29.05 -39.98
N LEU A 901 -2.09 -28.56 -40.12
CA LEU A 901 -2.99 -28.26 -39.01
C LEU A 901 -3.95 -29.42 -38.81
N GLU A 902 -4.04 -29.97 -37.59
CA GLU A 902 -4.88 -31.13 -37.27
C GLU A 902 -5.77 -30.86 -36.06
N PRO A 903 -7.06 -31.26 -36.05
CA PRO A 903 -7.91 -31.12 -34.87
C PRO A 903 -7.35 -31.95 -33.70
N HIS A 904 -7.41 -31.38 -32.49
CA HIS A 904 -6.92 -31.99 -31.26
C HIS A 904 -8.06 -32.30 -30.28
N GLY A 905 -8.46 -33.57 -30.30
CA GLY A 905 -9.56 -34.10 -29.48
C GLY A 905 -10.92 -33.46 -29.77
N GLU A 906 -11.94 -33.90 -29.03
CA GLU A 906 -13.32 -33.43 -29.21
C GLU A 906 -13.51 -31.95 -28.81
N PRO A 907 -14.27 -31.16 -29.57
CA PRO A 907 -14.54 -29.78 -29.19
C PRO A 907 -15.22 -29.65 -27.82
N LEU A 908 -14.86 -28.62 -27.07
CA LEU A 908 -15.53 -28.26 -25.81
C LEU A 908 -16.68 -27.29 -26.07
N GLN A 909 -17.59 -27.15 -25.12
CA GLN A 909 -18.66 -26.16 -25.17
C GLN A 909 -18.51 -25.14 -24.04
N GLY A 910 -18.80 -23.88 -24.34
CA GLY A 910 -18.94 -22.84 -23.33
C GLY A 910 -20.19 -23.05 -22.47
N THR A 911 -20.10 -22.76 -21.17
CA THR A 911 -21.27 -22.63 -20.31
C THR A 911 -22.05 -21.38 -20.70
N ALA A 912 -23.23 -21.57 -21.31
CA ALA A 912 -24.11 -20.48 -21.72
C ALA A 912 -24.42 -19.58 -20.50
N ASN A 913 -23.79 -18.41 -20.43
CA ASN A 913 -24.12 -17.40 -19.44
C ASN A 913 -25.31 -16.58 -19.94
N ASP A 914 -26.11 -16.06 -19.01
CA ASP A 914 -27.16 -15.11 -19.38
C ASP A 914 -26.55 -13.90 -20.10
N PRO A 915 -27.18 -13.38 -21.17
CA PRO A 915 -26.66 -12.22 -21.89
C PRO A 915 -26.39 -11.04 -20.94
N GLY A 916 -25.14 -10.60 -20.87
CA GLY A 916 -24.70 -9.50 -20.00
C GLY A 916 -24.17 -9.91 -18.62
N GLN A 917 -24.18 -11.20 -18.27
CA GLN A 917 -23.54 -11.71 -17.06
C GLN A 917 -22.01 -11.72 -17.22
N ILE A 918 -21.30 -11.26 -16.18
CA ILE A 918 -19.84 -11.29 -16.12
C ILE A 918 -19.43 -12.68 -15.64
N PRO A 919 -18.59 -13.43 -16.39
CA PRO A 919 -18.18 -14.76 -15.96
C PRO A 919 -17.16 -14.70 -14.82
N ASP A 920 -17.31 -15.60 -13.84
CA ASP A 920 -16.22 -15.96 -12.91
C ASP A 920 -15.30 -16.98 -13.59
N THR A 921 -14.43 -16.45 -14.47
CA THR A 921 -13.54 -17.23 -15.32
C THR A 921 -12.53 -18.07 -14.54
N PHE A 922 -12.18 -17.69 -13.31
CA PHE A 922 -11.24 -18.47 -12.51
C PHE A 922 -11.87 -19.79 -12.00
N ALA A 923 -13.14 -19.72 -11.59
CA ALA A 923 -13.90 -20.87 -11.09
C ALA A 923 -14.69 -21.62 -12.18
N SER A 924 -14.69 -21.12 -13.42
CA SER A 924 -15.46 -21.69 -14.54
C SER A 924 -15.09 -23.15 -14.82
N SER A 925 -16.12 -23.97 -15.08
CA SER A 925 -15.98 -25.34 -15.57
C SER A 925 -15.47 -25.37 -17.01
N THR A 926 -15.88 -24.42 -17.86
CA THR A 926 -15.36 -24.29 -19.24
C THR A 926 -13.86 -24.03 -19.21
N VAL A 927 -13.39 -23.09 -18.40
CA VAL A 927 -11.94 -22.81 -18.27
C VAL A 927 -11.22 -24.00 -17.66
N SER A 928 -11.81 -24.69 -16.69
CA SER A 928 -11.21 -25.91 -16.12
C SER A 928 -11.01 -26.99 -17.19
N ALA A 929 -12.00 -27.23 -18.06
CA ALA A 929 -11.89 -28.19 -19.16
C ALA A 929 -10.86 -27.75 -20.22
N VAL A 930 -10.81 -26.45 -20.55
CA VAL A 930 -9.77 -25.89 -21.44
C VAL A 930 -8.38 -26.13 -20.86
N VAL A 931 -8.17 -25.81 -19.59
CA VAL A 931 -6.89 -25.99 -18.89
C VAL A 931 -6.49 -27.46 -18.83
N GLU A 932 -7.43 -28.36 -18.53
CA GLU A 932 -7.17 -29.81 -18.53
C GLU A 932 -6.71 -30.30 -19.89
N LYS A 933 -7.35 -29.84 -20.98
CA LYS A 933 -6.96 -30.20 -22.34
C LYS A 933 -5.59 -29.62 -22.73
N LEU A 934 -5.31 -28.37 -22.36
CA LEU A 934 -3.99 -27.76 -22.57
C LEU A 934 -2.89 -28.56 -21.86
N LEU A 935 -3.10 -28.90 -20.59
CA LEU A 935 -2.13 -29.68 -19.80
C LEU A 935 -1.99 -31.12 -20.31
N ALA A 936 -3.07 -31.74 -20.80
CA ALA A 936 -2.99 -33.07 -21.40
C ALA A 936 -2.08 -33.11 -22.65
N HIS A 937 -1.99 -31.98 -23.37
CA HIS A 937 -1.12 -31.85 -24.55
C HIS A 937 0.31 -31.45 -24.19
N SER A 938 0.49 -30.42 -23.34
CA SER A 938 1.80 -29.76 -23.19
C SER A 938 2.55 -30.05 -21.90
N PHE A 939 1.92 -30.67 -20.90
CA PHE A 939 2.57 -30.96 -19.63
C PHE A 939 3.41 -32.24 -19.74
N ASP A 940 4.72 -32.09 -19.75
CA ASP A 940 5.65 -33.20 -19.66
C ASP A 940 6.18 -33.35 -18.24
N GLY A 941 5.71 -34.38 -17.55
CA GLY A 941 6.15 -34.71 -16.20
C GLY A 941 7.62 -35.14 -16.13
N ASN A 942 8.25 -35.54 -17.25
CA ASN A 942 9.63 -36.03 -17.31
C ASN A 942 9.94 -37.08 -16.23
N ARG A 943 8.98 -37.98 -15.97
CA ARG A 943 8.97 -38.87 -14.81
C ARG A 943 10.27 -39.65 -14.64
N ASP A 944 10.70 -40.33 -15.70
CA ASP A 944 11.88 -41.19 -15.63
C ASP A 944 13.16 -40.38 -15.43
N ALA A 945 13.28 -39.22 -16.09
CA ALA A 945 14.41 -38.32 -15.90
C ALA A 945 14.46 -37.74 -14.47
N ARG A 946 13.30 -37.45 -13.86
CA ARG A 946 13.19 -37.01 -12.46
C ARG A 946 13.54 -38.11 -11.48
N ILE A 947 13.10 -39.35 -11.70
CA ILE A 947 13.50 -40.50 -10.87
C ILE A 947 15.00 -40.74 -10.99
N ALA A 948 15.54 -40.67 -12.20
CA ALA A 948 16.97 -40.80 -12.46
C ALA A 948 17.76 -39.68 -11.77
N HIS A 949 17.25 -38.46 -11.75
CA HIS A 949 17.86 -37.33 -11.03
C HIS A 949 17.79 -37.52 -9.52
N ALA A 950 16.64 -37.95 -9.01
CA ALA A 950 16.41 -38.17 -7.58
C ALA A 950 17.32 -39.27 -7.00
N ASN A 951 17.66 -40.27 -7.83
CA ASN A 951 18.55 -41.38 -7.50
C ASN A 951 20.03 -41.10 -7.79
N GLN A 952 20.41 -39.85 -8.09
CA GLN A 952 21.82 -39.54 -8.32
C GLN A 952 22.69 -39.87 -7.10
N PRO A 953 23.80 -40.60 -7.30
CA PRO A 953 24.82 -40.80 -6.28
C PRO A 953 25.30 -39.48 -5.65
N THR A 954 25.39 -39.45 -4.32
CA THR A 954 25.94 -38.29 -3.60
C THR A 954 27.41 -38.05 -3.98
N ALA A 955 27.91 -36.84 -3.71
CA ALA A 955 29.32 -36.53 -3.95
C ALA A 955 30.24 -37.49 -3.18
N LEU A 956 29.86 -37.86 -1.95
CA LEU A 956 30.58 -38.84 -1.15
C LEU A 956 30.56 -40.24 -1.80
N HIS A 957 29.40 -40.73 -2.26
CA HIS A 957 29.30 -42.05 -2.91
C HIS A 957 30.19 -42.14 -4.16
N ARG A 958 30.25 -41.08 -4.97
CA ARG A 958 31.15 -41.00 -6.13
C ARG A 958 32.63 -40.92 -5.75
N ALA A 959 32.97 -40.22 -4.66
CA ALA A 959 34.35 -40.15 -4.19
C ALA A 959 34.86 -41.51 -3.67
N VAL A 960 33.97 -42.32 -3.09
CA VAL A 960 34.30 -43.67 -2.59
C VAL A 960 34.29 -44.71 -3.72
N PHE A 961 33.38 -44.57 -4.69
CA PHE A 961 33.26 -45.46 -5.84
C PHE A 961 33.42 -44.67 -7.16
N PRO A 962 34.66 -44.37 -7.58
CA PRO A 962 34.93 -43.49 -8.73
C PRO A 962 34.46 -44.04 -10.08
N ASN A 963 34.16 -45.34 -10.16
CA ASN A 963 33.58 -45.98 -11.35
C ASN A 963 32.06 -45.78 -11.48
N THR A 964 31.42 -45.08 -10.56
CA THR A 964 29.99 -44.77 -10.62
C THR A 964 29.80 -43.46 -11.40
N PRO A 965 29.47 -43.49 -12.71
CA PRO A 965 29.31 -42.28 -13.49
C PRO A 965 28.09 -41.47 -13.02
N PRO A 966 28.15 -40.12 -13.04
CA PRO A 966 26.99 -39.31 -12.77
C PRO A 966 25.95 -39.50 -13.88
N ILE A 967 24.68 -39.72 -13.51
CA ILE A 967 23.58 -39.86 -14.48
C ILE A 967 23.37 -38.55 -15.27
N PHE A 968 23.66 -37.39 -14.64
CA PHE A 968 23.68 -36.09 -15.30
C PHE A 968 25.00 -35.36 -15.02
N SER A 969 25.63 -34.80 -16.06
CA SER A 969 26.91 -34.07 -16.01
C SER A 969 26.75 -32.59 -16.37
N ALA A 970 27.79 -31.78 -16.19
CA ALA A 970 27.81 -30.37 -16.60
C ALA A 970 27.54 -30.18 -18.12
N GLU A 971 27.97 -31.13 -18.95
CA GLU A 971 27.73 -31.14 -20.39
C GLU A 971 26.26 -31.37 -20.75
N ASN A 972 25.51 -32.08 -19.90
CA ASN A 972 24.08 -32.34 -20.04
C ASN A 972 23.19 -31.38 -19.20
N GLY A 973 23.73 -30.22 -18.79
CA GLY A 973 23.03 -29.26 -17.91
C GLY A 973 21.65 -28.81 -18.40
N ARG A 974 21.39 -28.86 -19.72
CA ARG A 974 20.07 -28.58 -20.31
C ARG A 974 18.99 -29.59 -19.92
N LEU A 975 19.33 -30.87 -19.72
CA LEU A 975 18.40 -31.89 -19.23
C LEU A 975 17.96 -31.59 -17.80
N ILE A 976 18.89 -31.14 -16.94
CA ILE A 976 18.59 -30.72 -15.56
C ILE A 976 17.72 -29.46 -15.53
N LEU A 977 18.00 -28.49 -16.42
CA LEU A 977 17.16 -27.30 -16.58
C LEU A 977 15.72 -27.66 -17.00
N GLY A 978 15.54 -28.68 -17.84
CA GLY A 978 14.22 -29.21 -18.21
C GLY A 978 13.46 -29.91 -17.06
N LEU A 979 14.14 -30.23 -15.95
CA LEU A 979 13.50 -30.79 -14.76
C LEU A 979 12.99 -29.71 -13.81
N ILE A 980 13.35 -28.43 -13.95
CA ILE A 980 12.79 -27.38 -13.11
C ILE A 980 11.58 -26.78 -13.86
N PRO A 981 10.35 -26.93 -13.34
CA PRO A 981 9.19 -26.42 -14.05
C PRO A 981 9.25 -24.89 -14.20
N PHE A 982 9.05 -24.39 -15.42
CA PHE A 982 8.64 -23.01 -15.75
C PHE A 982 9.54 -21.87 -15.23
N VAL A 983 10.86 -22.09 -15.13
CA VAL A 983 11.87 -21.15 -14.60
C VAL A 983 11.76 -19.73 -15.17
N GLY A 984 11.34 -19.57 -16.43
CA GLY A 984 11.12 -18.25 -17.06
C GLY A 984 9.73 -17.63 -16.80
N ALA A 985 8.66 -18.43 -16.86
CA ALA A 985 7.27 -17.96 -16.86
C ALA A 985 6.72 -17.60 -15.47
N ILE A 986 7.27 -18.19 -14.39
CA ILE A 986 6.82 -17.89 -13.02
C ILE A 986 7.18 -16.45 -12.61
N ALA A 987 8.35 -15.96 -13.03
CA ALA A 987 8.75 -14.57 -12.81
C ALA A 987 7.76 -13.59 -13.46
N ASP A 988 7.36 -13.85 -14.72
CA ASP A 988 6.43 -13.01 -15.47
C ASP A 988 5.01 -13.02 -14.86
N LEU A 989 4.58 -14.14 -14.27
CA LEU A 989 3.28 -14.29 -13.60
C LEU A 989 3.21 -13.55 -12.25
N VAL A 990 4.25 -13.68 -11.41
CA VAL A 990 4.38 -12.91 -10.14
C VAL A 990 4.44 -11.41 -10.42
N GLU A 991 5.02 -11.03 -11.57
CA GLU A 991 5.14 -9.65 -12.01
C GLU A 991 3.89 -9.10 -12.73
N GLY A 992 2.87 -9.93 -13.01
CA GLY A 992 1.66 -9.52 -13.71
C GLY A 992 1.84 -9.24 -15.21
N LYS A 993 2.97 -9.59 -15.81
CA LYS A 993 3.32 -9.34 -17.21
C LYS A 993 3.06 -10.59 -18.07
N ILE A 994 1.80 -10.86 -18.41
CA ILE A 994 1.43 -12.00 -19.29
C ILE A 994 1.93 -11.80 -20.75
N ALA A 995 2.48 -10.63 -21.10
CA ALA A 995 2.82 -10.27 -22.48
C ALA A 995 4.31 -9.96 -22.77
N SER A 996 5.20 -9.96 -21.77
CA SER A 996 6.62 -9.62 -21.98
C SER A 996 7.51 -10.51 -21.12
N GLY A 997 8.26 -11.40 -21.78
CA GLY A 997 9.02 -12.45 -21.14
C GLY A 997 10.45 -12.08 -20.70
N LEU A 998 10.86 -12.77 -19.63
CA LEU A 998 12.21 -13.03 -19.09
C LEU A 998 13.10 -11.84 -18.68
N GLN A 999 13.52 -11.82 -17.40
CA GLN A 999 14.95 -11.61 -17.04
C GLN A 999 15.37 -11.91 -15.58
N GLY A 1000 14.48 -12.18 -14.62
CA GLY A 1000 14.87 -12.22 -13.19
C GLY A 1000 15.40 -13.54 -12.61
N LEU A 1001 14.77 -14.69 -12.92
CA LEU A 1001 14.96 -15.93 -12.13
C LEU A 1001 16.14 -16.82 -12.59
N VAL A 1002 16.69 -16.54 -13.77
CA VAL A 1002 17.74 -17.38 -14.40
C VAL A 1002 19.09 -17.28 -13.66
N ILE A 1003 19.35 -16.17 -12.96
CA ILE A 1003 20.65 -15.93 -12.30
C ILE A 1003 20.88 -16.89 -11.12
N ASP A 1004 19.83 -17.32 -10.40
CA ASP A 1004 19.96 -18.25 -9.27
C ASP A 1004 20.13 -19.73 -9.67
N VAL A 1005 19.67 -20.09 -10.88
CA VAL A 1005 19.81 -21.46 -11.42
C VAL A 1005 21.24 -21.76 -11.87
N ALA A 1006 22.00 -20.74 -12.28
CA ALA A 1006 23.42 -20.86 -12.52
C ALA A 1006 24.19 -21.21 -11.23
N SER A 1007 23.76 -20.71 -10.07
CA SER A 1007 24.30 -21.05 -8.75
C SER A 1007 24.11 -22.53 -8.43
N PHE A 1008 22.91 -23.07 -8.71
CA PHE A 1008 22.57 -24.49 -8.54
C PHE A 1008 23.46 -25.42 -9.39
N LEU A 1009 23.74 -25.04 -10.65
CA LEU A 1009 24.60 -25.79 -11.56
C LEU A 1009 26.10 -25.64 -11.23
N ALA A 1010 26.53 -24.47 -10.74
CA ALA A 1010 27.94 -24.17 -10.50
C ALA A 1010 28.49 -24.75 -9.18
N THR A 1011 27.68 -24.87 -8.13
CA THR A 1011 28.17 -25.34 -6.81
C THR A 1011 27.97 -26.84 -6.56
N GLY A 1012 27.34 -27.58 -7.48
CA GLY A 1012 27.16 -29.03 -7.38
C GLY A 1012 26.52 -29.51 -6.07
N GLY A 1013 25.74 -28.65 -5.42
CA GLY A 1013 25.28 -28.85 -4.05
C GLY A 1013 24.36 -27.75 -3.52
N LEU A 1014 23.62 -28.13 -2.48
CA LEU A 1014 22.43 -27.54 -1.83
C LEU A 1014 22.51 -26.07 -1.36
N ALA A 1015 23.59 -25.33 -1.63
CA ALA A 1015 23.76 -23.95 -1.16
C ALA A 1015 22.95 -22.91 -1.97
N GLY A 1016 22.62 -23.18 -3.23
CA GLY A 1016 21.82 -22.28 -4.11
C GLY A 1016 20.33 -22.18 -3.75
N LEU A 1017 19.82 -23.07 -2.90
CA LEU A 1017 18.41 -23.11 -2.46
C LEU A 1017 17.97 -21.89 -1.65
N LYS A 1018 18.87 -21.30 -0.86
CA LYS A 1018 18.51 -20.22 0.07
C LYS A 1018 18.18 -18.90 -0.65
N THR A 1019 18.73 -18.66 -1.83
CA THR A 1019 18.53 -17.39 -2.54
C THR A 1019 17.16 -17.31 -3.21
N VAL A 1020 16.62 -18.43 -3.71
CA VAL A 1020 15.33 -18.47 -4.42
C VAL A 1020 14.13 -18.21 -3.49
N GLY A 1021 14.04 -18.90 -2.35
CA GLY A 1021 12.92 -18.74 -1.39
C GLY A 1021 12.94 -17.40 -0.64
N THR A 1022 14.13 -16.86 -0.37
CA THR A 1022 14.29 -15.55 0.29
C THR A 1022 14.09 -14.40 -0.70
N GLY A 1023 14.51 -14.58 -1.95
CA GLY A 1023 14.29 -13.64 -3.05
C GLY A 1023 12.82 -13.48 -3.43
N LEU A 1024 11.99 -14.52 -3.28
CA LEU A 1024 10.60 -14.46 -3.70
C LEU A 1024 9.61 -13.96 -2.62
N LYS A 1025 9.91 -14.17 -1.32
CA LYS A 1025 9.22 -13.45 -0.24
C LYS A 1025 9.38 -11.93 -0.37
N MET A 1026 10.44 -11.47 -1.05
CA MET A 1026 10.65 -10.07 -1.41
C MET A 1026 9.87 -9.64 -2.67
N LEU A 1027 9.41 -10.59 -3.51
CA LEU A 1027 8.75 -10.36 -4.81
C LEU A 1027 7.21 -10.40 -4.79
N ILE A 1028 6.56 -10.89 -3.72
CA ILE A 1028 5.11 -10.67 -3.50
C ILE A 1028 4.95 -9.58 -2.43
N PRO A 1029 5.05 -8.29 -2.80
CA PRO A 1029 5.14 -7.21 -1.83
C PRO A 1029 3.78 -6.78 -1.26
N PHE A 1030 2.69 -7.48 -1.63
CA PHE A 1030 1.31 -7.07 -1.41
C PHE A 1030 0.60 -7.96 -0.39
N SER A 1031 -0.20 -7.34 0.48
CA SER A 1031 -0.88 -8.01 1.59
C SER A 1031 -2.33 -8.37 1.23
N SER A 1032 -2.76 -9.59 1.55
CA SER A 1032 -4.19 -9.95 1.50
C SER A 1032 -4.94 -9.56 2.78
N LYS A 1033 -4.21 -9.21 3.87
CA LYS A 1033 -4.76 -8.94 5.20
C LYS A 1033 -5.92 -7.92 5.22
N PRO A 1034 -5.85 -6.78 4.48
CA PRO A 1034 -6.94 -5.80 4.44
C PRO A 1034 -8.26 -6.34 3.88
N PHE A 1035 -8.23 -7.45 3.15
CA PHE A 1035 -9.37 -8.01 2.42
C PHE A 1035 -9.96 -9.25 3.10
N THR A 1036 -9.48 -9.57 4.31
CA THR A 1036 -9.91 -10.77 5.04
C THR A 1036 -10.94 -10.50 6.13
N VAL A 1037 -11.81 -11.49 6.34
CA VAL A 1037 -12.69 -11.57 7.52
C VAL A 1037 -12.04 -12.28 8.73
N ALA A 1038 -10.92 -12.99 8.53
CA ALA A 1038 -10.19 -13.70 9.59
C ALA A 1038 -9.62 -12.73 10.64
N GLY A 1039 -9.59 -13.11 11.93
CA GLY A 1039 -9.17 -12.25 13.05
C GLY A 1039 -10.30 -11.45 13.71
N LEU A 1040 -11.48 -11.41 13.09
CA LEU A 1040 -12.67 -10.74 13.60
C LEU A 1040 -13.53 -11.72 14.42
N LYS A 1041 -13.18 -11.96 15.69
CA LYS A 1041 -13.90 -12.87 16.61
C LYS A 1041 -15.38 -12.48 16.91
N ALA A 1042 -15.97 -11.52 16.18
CA ALA A 1042 -17.34 -11.04 16.31
C ALA A 1042 -18.00 -10.72 14.94
N GLY A 1043 -17.76 -11.56 13.93
CA GLY A 1043 -18.01 -11.31 12.50
C GLY A 1043 -19.36 -10.66 12.13
N GLY A 1044 -20.48 -11.06 12.73
CA GLY A 1044 -21.80 -10.50 12.36
C GLY A 1044 -22.04 -9.04 12.79
N THR A 1045 -21.48 -8.58 13.91
CA THR A 1045 -21.65 -7.18 14.34
C THR A 1045 -20.68 -6.21 13.67
N PHE A 1046 -19.53 -6.72 13.23
CA PHE A 1046 -18.52 -5.93 12.52
C PHE A 1046 -18.89 -5.73 11.06
N VAL A 1047 -19.29 -6.79 10.35
CA VAL A 1047 -19.64 -6.69 8.94
C VAL A 1047 -20.88 -5.80 8.76
N ARG A 1048 -21.90 -5.95 9.62
CA ARG A 1048 -23.04 -5.01 9.70
C ARG A 1048 -22.63 -3.55 9.98
N GLY A 1049 -21.60 -3.34 10.82
CA GLY A 1049 -21.06 -2.01 11.13
C GLY A 1049 -20.20 -1.38 10.03
N LEU A 1050 -19.51 -2.21 9.23
CA LEU A 1050 -18.79 -1.79 8.03
C LEU A 1050 -19.73 -1.34 6.91
N LEU A 1051 -20.90 -1.96 6.80
CA LEU A 1051 -21.87 -1.69 5.74
C LEU A 1051 -22.82 -0.54 6.09
N ASN A 1052 -23.13 -0.36 7.37
CA ASN A 1052 -23.94 0.75 7.87
C ASN A 1052 -23.28 1.45 9.09
N PRO A 1053 -22.23 2.28 8.86
CA PRO A 1053 -21.47 2.92 9.94
C PRO A 1053 -22.31 3.91 10.77
N LEU A 1054 -23.45 4.37 10.26
CA LEU A 1054 -24.37 5.27 10.96
C LEU A 1054 -25.24 4.55 12.00
N GLU A 1055 -25.58 3.29 11.76
CA GLU A 1055 -26.38 2.47 12.69
C GLU A 1055 -25.54 1.81 13.79
N ASN A 1056 -24.24 1.57 13.57
CA ASN A 1056 -23.44 0.67 14.41
C ASN A 1056 -22.15 1.25 15.05
N LEU A 1057 -22.04 2.57 15.17
CA LEU A 1057 -21.10 3.24 16.10
C LEU A 1057 -21.07 2.68 17.57
N PRO A 1058 -22.08 1.95 18.11
CA PRO A 1058 -22.01 1.37 19.45
C PRO A 1058 -21.11 0.14 19.62
N SER A 1059 -20.71 -0.58 18.56
CA SER A 1059 -19.94 -1.84 18.72
C SER A 1059 -18.44 -1.62 18.96
N ILE A 1060 -17.90 -0.47 18.56
CA ILE A 1060 -16.49 -0.07 18.74
C ILE A 1060 -16.22 0.50 20.15
N LEU A 1061 -17.26 0.67 20.98
CA LEU A 1061 -17.19 1.35 22.28
C LEU A 1061 -17.85 0.56 23.42
N ARG A 1062 -17.72 -0.78 23.43
CA ARG A 1062 -18.25 -1.60 24.54
C ARG A 1062 -17.39 -1.50 25.81
N ALA A 1063 -17.57 -0.40 26.53
CA ALA A 1063 -17.49 -0.32 27.99
C ALA A 1063 -18.38 0.85 28.46
N GLY A 1064 -19.66 0.58 28.74
CA GLY A 1064 -20.52 1.45 29.55
C GLY A 1064 -21.72 2.16 28.87
N PRO A 1065 -22.69 2.66 29.66
CA PRO A 1065 -24.07 2.98 29.25
C PRO A 1065 -24.24 4.36 28.57
N LYS A 1066 -23.49 4.65 27.50
CA LYS A 1066 -23.59 5.94 26.75
C LYS A 1066 -23.92 5.75 25.26
N LEU A 1067 -25.03 5.06 24.98
CA LEU A 1067 -25.54 4.72 23.64
C LEU A 1067 -26.05 5.92 22.79
N VAL A 1068 -26.36 7.08 23.38
CA VAL A 1068 -27.03 8.21 22.68
C VAL A 1068 -26.05 9.15 21.94
N ASN A 1069 -24.74 9.08 22.21
CA ASN A 1069 -23.79 10.08 21.72
C ASN A 1069 -23.20 9.83 20.32
N GLY A 1070 -23.24 8.61 19.78
CA GLY A 1070 -22.62 8.29 18.48
C GLY A 1070 -23.27 8.98 17.28
N VAL A 1071 -24.60 8.85 17.16
CA VAL A 1071 -25.40 9.49 16.11
C VAL A 1071 -25.35 11.02 16.22
N LYS A 1072 -25.37 11.56 17.45
CA LYS A 1072 -25.24 12.99 17.72
C LYS A 1072 -23.88 13.55 17.29
N LYS A 1073 -22.81 12.73 17.30
CA LYS A 1073 -21.48 13.14 16.81
C LYS A 1073 -21.38 13.19 15.29
N VAL A 1074 -22.08 12.32 14.58
CA VAL A 1074 -22.18 12.40 13.11
C VAL A 1074 -23.01 13.62 12.70
N ILE A 1075 -24.16 13.83 13.34
CA ILE A 1075 -25.05 14.97 13.07
C ILE A 1075 -24.41 16.31 13.45
N THR A 1076 -23.51 16.33 14.45
CA THR A 1076 -22.77 17.56 14.84
C THR A 1076 -21.42 17.74 14.12
N GLY A 1077 -21.11 16.92 13.10
CA GLY A 1077 -19.90 17.10 12.28
C GLY A 1077 -18.59 16.66 12.93
N GLN A 1078 -18.62 15.76 13.92
CA GLN A 1078 -17.44 15.22 14.62
C GLN A 1078 -16.83 13.96 13.97
N THR A 1079 -17.14 13.69 12.71
CA THR A 1079 -16.62 12.55 11.93
C THR A 1079 -15.99 13.02 10.62
N VAL A 1080 -14.89 12.37 10.22
CA VAL A 1080 -14.15 12.61 8.98
C VAL A 1080 -14.50 11.53 7.96
N LYS A 1081 -14.77 11.93 6.72
CA LYS A 1081 -14.96 11.02 5.59
C LYS A 1081 -13.58 10.64 5.05
N LEU A 1082 -13.22 9.36 5.11
CA LEU A 1082 -11.93 8.85 4.61
C LEU A 1082 -11.96 8.48 3.13
N GLY A 1083 -13.14 8.17 2.59
CA GLY A 1083 -13.36 7.69 1.21
C GLY A 1083 -14.58 6.78 1.16
N GLY A 1084 -15.31 6.75 0.03
CA GLY A 1084 -16.57 6.00 -0.06
C GLY A 1084 -17.59 6.44 1.00
N ASP A 1085 -18.34 5.50 1.60
CA ASP A 1085 -19.27 5.76 2.72
C ASP A 1085 -18.64 5.55 4.11
N ILE A 1086 -17.31 5.60 4.21
CA ILE A 1086 -16.59 5.35 5.47
C ILE A 1086 -16.41 6.67 6.25
N TYR A 1087 -16.98 6.70 7.46
CA TYR A 1087 -16.86 7.81 8.40
C TYR A 1087 -16.11 7.36 9.65
N MET A 1088 -15.12 8.15 10.07
CA MET A 1088 -14.32 7.89 11.25
C MET A 1088 -14.46 9.05 12.26
N PRO A 1089 -14.54 8.80 13.58
CA PRO A 1089 -14.50 9.88 14.58
C PRO A 1089 -13.25 10.76 14.42
N ALA A 1090 -13.41 12.08 14.53
CA ALA A 1090 -12.30 13.03 14.36
C ALA A 1090 -11.10 12.73 15.28
N LYS A 1091 -11.34 12.26 16.51
CA LYS A 1091 -10.26 11.82 17.42
C LYS A 1091 -9.44 10.67 16.82
N MET A 1092 -10.09 9.65 16.28
CA MET A 1092 -9.41 8.51 15.65
C MET A 1092 -8.68 8.96 14.37
N HIS A 1093 -9.22 9.93 13.65
CA HIS A 1093 -8.53 10.54 12.52
C HIS A 1093 -7.23 11.23 12.92
N GLU A 1094 -7.27 12.05 13.97
CA GLU A 1094 -6.05 12.70 14.47
C GLU A 1094 -5.04 11.69 15.03
N GLN A 1095 -5.51 10.63 15.71
CA GLN A 1095 -4.64 9.55 16.17
C GLN A 1095 -3.98 8.81 15.00
N TRP A 1096 -4.75 8.48 13.96
CA TRP A 1096 -4.23 7.88 12.73
C TRP A 1096 -3.16 8.78 12.09
N ARG A 1097 -3.48 10.06 11.86
CA ARG A 1097 -2.58 11.04 11.26
C ARG A 1097 -1.31 11.23 12.06
N TRP A 1098 -1.40 11.28 13.40
CA TRP A 1098 -0.23 11.36 14.26
C TRP A 1098 0.63 10.11 14.11
N SER A 1099 0.03 8.91 14.17
CA SER A 1099 0.75 7.66 14.04
C SER A 1099 1.54 7.58 12.73
N VAL A 1100 0.95 7.98 11.61
CA VAL A 1100 1.61 7.94 10.29
C VAL A 1100 2.44 9.18 9.92
N GLY A 1101 2.58 10.14 10.83
CA GLY A 1101 3.39 11.34 10.58
C GLY A 1101 2.74 12.36 9.63
N ALA A 1102 1.41 12.34 9.49
CA ALA A 1102 0.61 13.30 8.72
C ALA A 1102 -0.04 14.40 9.57
N ALA A 1103 0.35 14.54 10.84
CA ALA A 1103 -0.19 15.57 11.74
C ALA A 1103 0.16 17.00 11.29
N GLU A 1104 1.33 17.21 10.67
CA GLU A 1104 1.74 18.54 10.19
C GLU A 1104 0.91 19.03 9.00
N ALA A 1105 0.34 18.12 8.21
CA ALA A 1105 -0.60 18.48 7.15
C ALA A 1105 -1.89 19.14 7.69
N ALA A 1106 -2.25 18.95 8.97
CA ALA A 1106 -3.42 19.58 9.58
C ALA A 1106 -3.19 21.07 9.88
N LEU A 1107 -1.91 21.48 9.96
CA LEU A 1107 -1.51 22.87 10.16
C LEU A 1107 -1.88 23.74 8.95
N ALA A 1108 -1.93 23.17 7.75
CA ALA A 1108 -2.29 23.89 6.52
C ALA A 1108 -3.76 24.30 6.47
N SER A 1109 -4.64 23.60 7.20
CA SER A 1109 -6.08 23.87 7.24
C SER A 1109 -6.46 25.00 8.19
N GLY A 1110 -5.56 25.37 9.13
CA GLY A 1110 -5.68 26.47 10.10
C GLY A 1110 -7.05 26.58 10.78
N PRO A 1111 -7.23 26.33 12.09
CA PRO A 1111 -8.59 26.35 12.59
C PRO A 1111 -9.13 27.76 12.78
N GLY A 1112 -10.40 27.94 12.42
CA GLY A 1112 -11.25 28.99 12.94
C GLY A 1112 -11.69 28.69 14.38
N ARG A 1113 -12.47 29.59 14.94
CA ARG A 1113 -13.05 29.44 16.27
C ARG A 1113 -14.04 28.28 16.27
N THR A 1114 -14.22 27.53 17.38
CA THR A 1114 -15.30 26.53 17.44
C THR A 1114 -16.63 27.20 17.05
N ALA A 1115 -17.55 26.46 16.43
CA ALA A 1115 -18.72 27.08 15.76
C ALA A 1115 -19.47 28.11 16.63
N GLY A 1116 -19.65 27.84 17.93
CA GLY A 1116 -20.29 28.74 18.90
C GLY A 1116 -19.48 29.97 19.33
N GLN A 1117 -18.22 30.10 18.92
CA GLN A 1117 -17.36 31.24 19.23
C GLN A 1117 -17.33 32.30 18.11
N TRP A 1118 -17.91 32.03 16.94
CA TRP A 1118 -18.06 33.03 15.88
C TRP A 1118 -19.14 34.06 16.27
N PRO A 1119 -18.86 35.38 16.22
CA PRO A 1119 -19.86 36.38 16.61
C PRO A 1119 -21.07 36.30 15.67
N GLY A 1120 -22.26 36.13 16.24
CA GLY A 1120 -23.49 35.99 15.45
C GLY A 1120 -23.69 34.60 14.82
N ALA A 1121 -22.90 33.59 15.20
CA ALA A 1121 -23.16 32.22 14.79
C ALA A 1121 -24.52 31.75 15.32
N ARG A 1122 -25.30 31.12 14.45
CA ARG A 1122 -26.57 30.50 14.78
C ARG A 1122 -26.62 29.08 14.25
N LYS A 1123 -27.18 28.19 15.06
CA LYS A 1123 -27.54 26.85 14.61
C LYS A 1123 -28.85 26.93 13.84
N GLY A 1124 -28.95 26.21 12.73
CA GLY A 1124 -30.15 26.22 11.89
C GLY A 1124 -30.16 25.07 10.90
N PHE A 1125 -31.11 25.11 9.98
CA PHE A 1125 -31.21 24.14 8.89
C PHE A 1125 -30.99 24.82 7.56
N SER A 1126 -30.19 24.21 6.70
CA SER A 1126 -30.14 24.53 5.27
C SER A 1126 -30.43 23.25 4.51
N ALA A 1127 -31.46 23.29 3.66
CA ALA A 1127 -32.11 22.09 3.13
C ALA A 1127 -32.47 21.10 4.27
N ASN A 1128 -31.93 19.88 4.25
CA ASN A 1128 -32.20 18.83 5.26
C ASN A 1128 -31.03 18.62 6.24
N ARG A 1129 -30.09 19.56 6.32
CA ARG A 1129 -28.89 19.43 7.16
C ARG A 1129 -28.88 20.50 8.24
N GLU A 1130 -28.70 20.05 9.49
CA GLU A 1130 -28.42 20.97 10.60
C GLU A 1130 -26.99 21.48 10.45
N VAL A 1131 -26.81 22.80 10.46
CA VAL A 1131 -25.50 23.44 10.33
C VAL A 1131 -25.39 24.60 11.30
N ASP A 1132 -24.15 24.88 11.72
CA ASP A 1132 -23.82 26.17 12.33
C ASP A 1132 -23.45 27.14 11.21
N ALA A 1133 -24.02 28.35 11.23
CA ALA A 1133 -23.81 29.34 10.20
C ALA A 1133 -23.60 30.73 10.79
N VAL A 1134 -22.86 31.58 10.08
CA VAL A 1134 -22.68 32.99 10.41
C VAL A 1134 -23.24 33.87 9.29
N GLN A 1135 -23.82 35.00 9.67
CA GLN A 1135 -24.31 35.97 8.70
C GLN A 1135 -23.21 36.99 8.36
N LYS A 1136 -23.00 37.23 7.07
CA LYS A 1136 -22.08 38.26 6.56
C LYS A 1136 -22.69 38.93 5.33
N ASN A 1137 -22.75 40.26 5.31
CA ASN A 1137 -23.33 41.07 4.23
C ASN A 1137 -24.74 40.57 3.79
N GLY A 1138 -25.58 40.22 4.76
CA GLY A 1138 -26.96 39.76 4.52
C GLY A 1138 -27.10 38.31 4.04
N SER A 1139 -26.00 37.56 3.87
CA SER A 1139 -26.00 36.15 3.46
C SER A 1139 -25.49 35.24 4.58
N TRP A 1140 -26.01 34.02 4.67
CA TRP A 1140 -25.58 33.01 5.65
C TRP A 1140 -24.51 32.12 5.05
N TYR A 1141 -23.47 31.81 5.83
CA TYR A 1141 -22.36 30.94 5.42
C TYR A 1141 -22.18 29.84 6.45
N GLU A 1142 -22.04 28.60 5.97
CA GLU A 1142 -21.78 27.44 6.83
C GLU A 1142 -20.41 27.58 7.50
N ILE A 1143 -20.36 27.31 8.80
CA ILE A 1143 -19.13 27.07 9.52
C ILE A 1143 -18.75 25.61 9.29
N ASN A 1144 -17.69 25.37 8.52
CA ASN A 1144 -17.21 24.02 8.28
C ASN A 1144 -16.78 23.39 9.62
N PRO A 1145 -17.28 22.20 9.98
CA PRO A 1145 -17.03 21.55 11.27
C PRO A 1145 -15.59 21.04 11.43
N MET A 1146 -14.84 20.86 10.33
CA MET A 1146 -13.44 20.45 10.31
C MET A 1146 -12.49 21.65 10.42
N SER A 1147 -12.69 22.68 9.60
CA SER A 1147 -11.87 23.90 9.65
C SER A 1147 -12.29 24.83 10.78
N HIS A 1148 -13.51 24.67 11.30
CA HIS A 1148 -14.17 25.59 12.21
C HIS A 1148 -14.24 27.03 11.66
N ARG A 1149 -14.24 27.20 10.34
CA ARG A 1149 -14.31 28.51 9.67
C ARG A 1149 -15.59 28.62 8.84
N PRO A 1150 -16.20 29.81 8.79
CA PRO A 1150 -17.15 30.12 7.73
C PRO A 1150 -16.43 30.13 6.39
N GLU A 1151 -16.92 29.32 5.46
CA GLU A 1151 -16.28 29.12 4.16
C GLU A 1151 -17.32 28.84 3.06
N GLY A 1152 -16.87 28.84 1.81
CA GLY A 1152 -17.70 28.49 0.67
C GLY A 1152 -18.69 29.58 0.24
N ALA A 1153 -19.68 29.16 -0.53
CA ALA A 1153 -20.75 30.02 -1.06
C ALA A 1153 -21.88 30.18 -0.02
N PRO A 1154 -22.75 31.20 -0.17
CA PRO A 1154 -23.91 31.38 0.69
C PRO A 1154 -24.80 30.14 0.75
N LEU A 1155 -25.29 29.82 1.93
CA LEU A 1155 -26.28 28.76 2.16
C LEU A 1155 -27.61 29.10 1.48
N GLU A 1156 -28.19 28.11 0.82
CA GLU A 1156 -29.54 28.20 0.25
C GLU A 1156 -30.56 27.96 1.38
N GLN A 1157 -31.53 28.87 1.52
CA GLN A 1157 -32.70 28.73 2.40
C GLN A 1157 -32.38 28.42 3.89
N PHE A 1158 -31.30 28.99 4.42
CA PHE A 1158 -30.94 28.78 5.83
C PHE A 1158 -32.01 29.36 6.77
N THR A 1159 -32.55 28.52 7.64
CA THR A 1159 -33.52 28.88 8.67
C THR A 1159 -32.88 28.68 10.05
N PRO A 1160 -32.59 29.76 10.81
CA PRO A 1160 -32.01 29.63 12.14
C PRO A 1160 -33.02 28.97 13.09
N LYS A 1161 -32.54 28.11 13.98
CA LYS A 1161 -33.36 27.62 15.10
C LYS A 1161 -33.71 28.80 16.00
N LEU A 1162 -34.98 28.92 16.36
CA LEU A 1162 -35.42 29.84 17.41
C LEU A 1162 -34.71 29.43 18.71
N SER A 1163 -34.11 30.42 19.36
CA SER A 1163 -33.31 30.28 20.58
C SER A 1163 -34.15 29.86 21.77
#